data_AF-A0A4Q4WYH6-F1
#
_entry.id   AF-A0A4Q4WYH6-F1
#
_cell.length_a   1.000
_cell.length_b   1.000
_cell.length_c   1.000
_cell.angle_alpha   90.00
_cell.angle_beta   90.00
_cell.angle_gamma   90.00
#
_symmetry.space_group_name_H-M   'P 1'
#
loop_
_entity.id
_entity.type
_entity.pdbx_description
1 polymer ?
#
loop_
_entity_poly.entity_id
_entity_poly.type
_entity_poly.pdbx_seq_one_letter_code
_entity_poly.pdbx_strand_id
1 'polypeptide(L)'
;MESPGENGEKQSNGLGIKSADGSQEDIEAGRAELQRGLHSRHLQFLAIGGTIGTGLFLGSGEALATSGPVGCLIAFIFVGSIVYSVMTSLCEMATYIPVAGSFTVYASRFLDPSLGFAMGWTYWFSWSITFALELVAASVIIQFWNSSLSIGIFVAIFWGVFTALNFLPIRWFGEFEMWFSSIKVVTIVGFIIFAICIDAGVGQQGYLGFHAWKDPGPFAESVVSGATGKFVGFWSVMVTAGFSYQGSELVGVGAGEARDPSRSVPSAIRWTFWGIFSMFVATVFFIGLLVPYDTPQLLIGKSDASASPLVIAANLAGVPVLPHIINGVLLTAVLSAANSNVYSGSRILVGLAKERHAPAFVTKTNRFGTPYFAVAITAAMGLLGFLNLSSEGGNVFNWLLNIVSIAGFITWSSISVCHLRFMSILRDRNIPRETLPYMAPLQPYLTWFGLFFSILILLTNGFTVFMEWNTSDFFAAYVSLILWVVLLAGHKLIFWTKPVKLADADLDSDRLGQLVAIMDSSNPAPSPPTDAGLVSLFRKIEELFQTTKLSGESWYILTITCLAASPDPESAAQLYLHLCGQPAYSTSEARKALVRRLREALVKAVSLVGVCKPIEAVVAISRVEREEDRDYDSHTRRGWQCDEANHERGMAWFRKVYTRNAGDTMGIFDAHRDFAWISAEITYGLYLSDRQVLDDIDTEMVALPAIMMQNLAIETHWHIRGTRRIGVSKEDTEVVCRCVHLVADHFGVKLNKVPTVEQVEPDV
;
A
#
# COMPACT_ATOMS: atom_id res chain seq x y z
N MET A 1 -19.22 -42.61 -68.06
CA MET A 1 -18.10 -43.51 -67.70
C MET A 1 -16.95 -42.62 -67.29
N GLU A 2 -16.52 -42.81 -66.04
CA GLU A 2 -15.21 -42.45 -65.45
C GLU A 2 -14.83 -40.97 -65.22
N SER A 3 -14.24 -40.79 -64.05
CA SER A 3 -13.64 -39.64 -63.32
C SER A 3 -12.34 -40.20 -62.69
N PRO A 4 -11.35 -39.46 -62.11
CA PRO A 4 -11.16 -38.01 -61.83
C PRO A 4 -9.74 -37.49 -62.20
N GLY A 5 -9.44 -36.20 -61.93
CA GLY A 5 -8.05 -35.68 -61.81
C GLY A 5 -7.93 -34.15 -61.65
N GLU A 6 -7.23 -33.71 -60.61
CA GLU A 6 -7.03 -32.35 -60.07
C GLU A 6 -6.36 -31.31 -61.01
N ASN A 7 -6.60 -30.00 -60.77
CA ASN A 7 -5.57 -29.00 -60.38
C ASN A 7 -6.02 -27.52 -60.54
N GLY A 8 -5.63 -26.69 -59.56
CA GLY A 8 -5.10 -25.34 -59.81
C GLY A 8 -5.98 -24.12 -59.46
N GLU A 9 -5.86 -23.62 -58.23
CA GLU A 9 -6.27 -22.26 -57.84
C GLU A 9 -5.37 -21.17 -58.46
N LYS A 10 -5.99 -20.06 -58.86
CA LYS A 10 -5.37 -18.92 -59.54
C LYS A 10 -4.77 -17.88 -58.57
N GLN A 11 -3.54 -17.48 -58.87
CA GLN A 11 -2.87 -16.25 -58.42
C GLN A 11 -3.47 -14.99 -59.06
N SER A 12 -3.40 -13.85 -58.36
CA SER A 12 -3.24 -12.54 -58.98
C SER A 12 -2.18 -11.69 -58.27
N ASN A 13 -1.17 -11.26 -59.05
CA ASN A 13 -0.14 -10.23 -58.77
C ASN A 13 -0.77 -8.93 -58.22
N GLY A 14 -0.14 -8.11 -57.37
CA GLY A 14 1.29 -7.80 -57.27
C GLY A 14 1.51 -6.36 -57.77
N LEU A 15 1.49 -5.39 -56.84
CA LEU A 15 2.00 -4.02 -57.04
C LEU A 15 2.86 -3.69 -55.81
N GLY A 16 4.16 -3.62 -56.04
CA GLY A 16 5.17 -3.43 -55.01
C GLY A 16 5.31 -1.98 -54.56
N ILE A 17 5.73 -1.82 -53.30
CA ILE A 17 6.36 -0.60 -52.79
C ILE A 17 7.67 -1.01 -52.12
N LYS A 18 8.72 -0.29 -52.51
CA LYS A 18 10.13 -0.48 -52.18
C LYS A 18 10.40 -0.30 -50.69
N SER A 19 11.28 -1.15 -50.17
CA SER A 19 12.01 -1.00 -48.92
C SER A 19 12.98 0.18 -48.99
N ALA A 20 12.91 1.09 -48.00
CA ALA A 20 14.00 1.97 -47.63
C ALA A 20 14.00 2.16 -46.11
N ASP A 21 15.22 2.04 -45.58
CA ASP A 21 15.70 2.06 -44.22
C ASP A 21 15.21 3.25 -43.37
N GLY A 22 14.92 3.01 -42.08
CA GLY A 22 14.46 4.04 -41.14
C GLY A 22 13.94 3.45 -39.82
N SER A 23 14.81 3.42 -38.81
CA SER A 23 14.55 3.39 -37.35
C SER A 23 13.25 2.73 -36.86
N GLN A 24 13.40 1.64 -36.11
CA GLN A 24 12.38 1.13 -35.16
C GLN A 24 12.04 2.22 -34.12
N GLU A 25 11.12 3.12 -34.46
CA GLU A 25 10.33 3.88 -33.49
C GLU A 25 8.98 3.15 -33.30
N ASP A 26 8.82 2.59 -32.10
CA ASP A 26 7.60 2.57 -31.31
C ASP A 26 6.27 2.25 -32.01
N ILE A 27 6.06 0.96 -32.30
CA ILE A 27 4.71 0.38 -32.42
C ILE A 27 4.32 -0.26 -31.07
N GLU A 28 4.28 0.55 -30.01
CA GLU A 28 3.57 0.27 -28.75
C GLU A 28 2.71 1.47 -28.29
N ALA A 29 2.25 2.30 -29.24
CA ALA A 29 1.22 3.31 -28.97
C ALA A 29 -0.17 2.65 -28.89
N GLY A 30 -0.50 2.02 -27.76
CA GLY A 30 -1.80 1.33 -27.62
C GLY A 30 -2.35 1.06 -26.22
N ARG A 31 -1.57 1.23 -25.13
CA ARG A 31 -2.07 1.10 -23.76
C ARG A 31 -1.33 2.08 -22.84
N ALA A 32 -1.93 3.25 -22.59
CA ALA A 32 -1.49 4.11 -21.51
C ALA A 32 -1.85 3.47 -20.15
N GLU A 33 -1.09 2.45 -19.75
CA GLU A 33 -1.08 1.97 -18.37
C GLU A 33 -0.40 3.01 -17.49
N LEU A 34 -1.05 3.37 -16.37
CA LEU A 34 -0.43 4.18 -15.34
C LEU A 34 0.74 3.37 -14.76
N GLN A 35 1.89 4.00 -14.51
CA GLN A 35 3.05 3.32 -13.94
C GLN A 35 2.69 2.66 -12.61
N ARG A 36 2.81 1.32 -12.56
CA ARG A 36 2.61 0.52 -11.35
C ARG A 36 3.83 0.67 -10.44
N GLY A 37 3.75 1.52 -9.42
CA GLY A 37 4.91 1.89 -8.58
C GLY A 37 4.67 1.93 -7.07
N LEU A 38 3.49 1.52 -6.58
CA LEU A 38 3.17 1.56 -5.15
C LEU A 38 3.19 0.15 -4.54
N HIS A 39 4.02 -0.06 -3.52
CA HIS A 39 4.04 -1.30 -2.74
C HIS A 39 2.82 -1.42 -1.82
N SER A 40 2.46 -2.63 -1.39
CA SER A 40 1.32 -2.89 -0.48
C SER A 40 1.36 -2.06 0.82
N ARG A 41 2.55 -1.76 1.34
CA ARG A 41 2.74 -0.84 2.47
C ARG A 41 2.31 0.59 2.15
N HIS A 42 2.58 1.08 0.93
CA HIS A 42 2.20 2.44 0.52
C HIS A 42 0.68 2.59 0.45
N LEU A 43 -0.05 1.53 0.08
CA LEU A 43 -1.52 1.53 0.09
C LEU A 43 -2.09 1.63 1.51
N GLN A 44 -1.48 0.94 2.48
CA GLN A 44 -1.89 1.05 3.89
C GLN A 44 -1.64 2.45 4.45
N PHE A 45 -0.44 3.00 4.21
CA PHE A 45 -0.12 4.37 4.63
C PHE A 45 -0.94 5.43 3.88
N LEU A 46 -1.33 5.18 2.63
CA LEU A 46 -2.24 6.06 1.90
C LEU A 46 -3.64 6.06 2.53
N ALA A 47 -4.15 4.89 2.95
CA ALA A 47 -5.46 4.82 3.59
C ALA A 47 -5.45 5.42 5.01
N ILE A 48 -4.43 5.13 5.80
CA ILE A 48 -4.24 5.71 7.15
C ILE A 48 -4.01 7.23 7.02
N GLY A 49 -3.10 7.64 6.16
CA GLY A 49 -2.77 9.05 5.91
C GLY A 49 -3.92 9.84 5.29
N GLY A 50 -4.72 9.22 4.41
CA GLY A 50 -5.89 9.83 3.79
C GLY A 50 -7.08 9.97 4.73
N THR A 51 -7.23 9.08 5.71
CA THR A 51 -8.34 9.13 6.68
C THR A 51 -8.00 10.01 7.89
N ILE A 52 -6.75 9.99 8.35
CA ILE A 52 -6.31 10.87 9.45
C ILE A 52 -6.10 12.28 8.90
N GLY A 53 -7.00 13.19 9.21
CA GLY A 53 -6.92 14.57 8.73
C GLY A 53 -7.90 15.52 9.41
N THR A 54 -8.38 16.47 8.62
CA THR A 54 -9.18 17.60 9.07
C THR A 54 -10.43 17.21 9.86
N GLY A 55 -11.08 16.09 9.55
CA GLY A 55 -12.25 15.62 10.31
C GLY A 55 -11.94 15.35 11.78
N LEU A 56 -10.85 14.63 12.06
CA LEU A 56 -10.43 14.37 13.43
C LEU A 56 -9.86 15.62 14.10
N PHE A 57 -9.07 16.43 13.38
CA PHE A 57 -8.30 17.50 14.02
C PHE A 57 -9.05 18.83 14.18
N LEU A 58 -9.98 19.14 13.30
CA LEU A 58 -10.80 20.36 13.37
C LEU A 58 -12.27 20.00 13.59
N GLY A 59 -12.80 19.04 12.82
CA GLY A 59 -14.21 18.65 12.91
C GLY A 59 -14.61 18.13 14.30
N SER A 60 -13.71 17.44 15.00
CA SER A 60 -13.99 16.96 16.37
C SER A 60 -14.24 18.08 17.38
N GLY A 61 -13.73 19.31 17.14
CA GLY A 61 -13.98 20.46 18.01
C GLY A 61 -15.46 20.88 17.96
N GLU A 62 -15.99 21.06 16.75
CA GLU A 62 -17.41 21.34 16.55
C GLU A 62 -18.30 20.17 17.01
N ALA A 63 -17.87 18.93 16.76
CA ALA A 63 -18.60 17.75 17.21
C ALA A 63 -18.68 17.70 18.74
N LEU A 64 -17.58 18.00 19.43
CA LEU A 64 -17.55 18.11 20.89
C LEU A 64 -18.50 19.21 21.37
N ALA A 65 -18.41 20.41 20.80
CA ALA A 65 -19.24 21.55 21.19
C ALA A 65 -20.74 21.29 21.00
N THR A 66 -21.11 20.55 19.94
CA THR A 66 -22.51 20.33 19.56
C THR A 66 -23.16 19.17 20.30
N SER A 67 -22.39 18.13 20.65
CA SER A 67 -22.93 16.89 21.23
C SER A 67 -22.48 16.61 22.67
N GLY A 68 -21.49 17.35 23.18
CA GLY A 68 -20.82 17.08 24.44
C GLY A 68 -19.85 15.90 24.34
N PRO A 69 -19.03 15.66 25.39
CA PRO A 69 -17.97 14.67 25.35
C PRO A 69 -18.48 13.24 25.17
N VAL A 70 -19.58 12.87 25.84
CA VAL A 70 -20.17 11.52 25.72
C VAL A 70 -20.88 11.36 24.38
N GLY A 71 -21.65 12.37 23.96
CA GLY A 71 -22.32 12.37 22.65
C GLY A 71 -21.33 12.19 21.51
N CYS A 72 -20.23 12.95 21.53
CA CYS A 72 -19.18 12.89 20.52
C CYS A 72 -18.52 11.51 20.49
N LEU A 73 -18.16 10.96 21.66
CA LEU A 73 -17.54 9.63 21.75
C LEU A 73 -18.45 8.53 21.21
N ILE A 74 -19.73 8.51 21.60
CA ILE A 74 -20.69 7.52 21.11
C ILE A 74 -20.86 7.67 19.60
N ALA A 75 -20.89 8.89 19.06
CA ALA A 75 -21.01 9.12 17.62
C ALA A 75 -19.83 8.53 16.84
N PHE A 76 -18.60 8.76 17.28
CA PHE A 76 -17.41 8.19 16.63
C PHE A 76 -17.38 6.66 16.72
N ILE A 77 -17.74 6.08 17.87
CA ILE A 77 -17.84 4.62 18.01
C ILE A 77 -18.93 4.05 17.08
N PHE A 78 -20.09 4.71 17.03
CA PHE A 78 -21.23 4.27 16.25
C PHE A 78 -20.94 4.32 14.75
N VAL A 79 -20.45 5.44 14.25
CA VAL A 79 -20.05 5.56 12.83
C VAL A 79 -18.89 4.63 12.52
N GLY A 80 -17.92 4.46 13.43
CA GLY A 80 -16.86 3.46 13.28
C GLY A 80 -17.40 2.04 13.11
N SER A 81 -18.50 1.68 13.78
CA SER A 81 -19.15 0.38 13.58
C SER A 81 -19.84 0.24 12.21
N ILE A 82 -20.38 1.33 11.66
CA ILE A 82 -20.93 1.36 10.29
C ILE A 82 -19.78 1.15 9.29
N VAL A 83 -18.66 1.85 9.49
CA VAL A 83 -17.46 1.72 8.65
C VAL A 83 -16.90 0.30 8.71
N TYR A 84 -16.90 -0.35 9.88
CA TYR A 84 -16.52 -1.76 10.00
C TYR A 84 -17.37 -2.67 9.10
N SER A 85 -18.69 -2.45 9.09
CA SER A 85 -19.62 -3.18 8.22
C SER A 85 -19.28 -2.97 6.74
N VAL A 86 -19.03 -1.72 6.33
CA VAL A 86 -18.66 -1.37 4.94
C VAL A 86 -17.33 -2.00 4.54
N MET A 87 -16.30 -1.88 5.39
CA MET A 87 -14.95 -2.37 5.14
C MET A 87 -14.89 -3.89 5.04
N THR A 88 -15.59 -4.61 5.92
CA THR A 88 -15.66 -6.08 5.86
C THR A 88 -16.45 -6.56 4.65
N SER A 89 -17.53 -5.86 4.28
CA SER A 89 -18.29 -6.12 3.04
C SER A 89 -17.43 -5.91 1.79
N LEU A 90 -16.64 -4.83 1.76
CA LEU A 90 -15.70 -4.54 0.68
C LEU A 90 -14.58 -5.59 0.62
N CYS A 91 -14.07 -6.05 1.77
CA CYS A 91 -13.05 -7.09 1.85
C CYS A 91 -13.53 -8.42 1.24
N GLU A 92 -14.74 -8.86 1.56
CA GLU A 92 -15.31 -10.11 1.03
C GLU A 92 -15.47 -10.04 -0.49
N MET A 93 -15.93 -8.91 -1.05
CA MET A 93 -15.99 -8.72 -2.50
C MET A 93 -14.60 -8.61 -3.14
N ALA A 94 -13.70 -7.82 -2.54
CA ALA A 94 -12.39 -7.51 -3.12
C ALA A 94 -11.39 -8.67 -3.09
N THR A 95 -11.52 -9.58 -2.12
CA THR A 95 -10.74 -10.81 -2.11
C THR A 95 -11.25 -11.84 -3.11
N TYR A 96 -12.54 -11.81 -3.43
CA TYR A 96 -13.14 -12.73 -4.39
C TYR A 96 -12.99 -12.24 -5.84
N ILE A 97 -13.14 -10.93 -6.08
CA ILE A 97 -13.03 -10.29 -7.39
C ILE A 97 -12.11 -9.06 -7.26
N PRO A 98 -10.78 -9.25 -7.21
CA PRO A 98 -9.82 -8.15 -7.07
C PRO A 98 -9.71 -7.39 -8.39
N VAL A 99 -10.42 -6.25 -8.47
CA VAL A 99 -10.50 -5.44 -9.69
C VAL A 99 -10.04 -4.01 -9.42
N ALA A 100 -9.19 -3.49 -10.31
CA ALA A 100 -8.78 -2.10 -10.30
C ALA A 100 -9.98 -1.18 -10.58
N GLY A 101 -10.22 -0.18 -9.73
CA GLY A 101 -11.43 0.67 -9.76
C GLY A 101 -12.48 0.32 -8.68
N SER A 102 -12.29 -0.81 -7.97
CA SER A 102 -13.00 -1.16 -6.74
C SER A 102 -14.53 -1.20 -6.86
N PHE A 103 -15.22 -0.66 -5.86
CA PHE A 103 -16.67 -0.64 -5.71
C PHE A 103 -17.43 0.05 -6.84
N THR A 104 -16.81 0.97 -7.61
CA THR A 104 -17.47 1.54 -8.80
C THR A 104 -17.72 0.48 -9.87
N VAL A 105 -16.75 -0.41 -10.08
CA VAL A 105 -16.86 -1.57 -10.96
C VAL A 105 -17.90 -2.56 -10.43
N TYR A 106 -17.92 -2.83 -9.11
CA TYR A 106 -18.89 -3.76 -8.52
C TYR A 106 -20.33 -3.32 -8.75
N ALA A 107 -20.64 -2.03 -8.67
CA ALA A 107 -22.00 -1.59 -9.00
C ALA A 107 -22.35 -1.74 -10.47
N SER A 108 -21.43 -1.39 -11.38
CA SER A 108 -21.66 -1.58 -12.81
C SER A 108 -21.91 -3.05 -13.14
N ARG A 109 -21.20 -3.97 -12.49
CA ARG A 109 -21.29 -5.42 -12.73
C ARG A 109 -22.44 -6.12 -12.02
N PHE A 110 -22.75 -5.75 -10.79
CA PHE A 110 -23.73 -6.50 -9.97
C PHE A 110 -25.13 -5.88 -10.02
N LEU A 111 -25.22 -4.58 -10.29
CA LEU A 111 -26.45 -3.80 -10.14
C LEU A 111 -26.92 -3.19 -11.46
N ASP A 112 -26.25 -2.13 -11.94
CA ASP A 112 -26.64 -1.37 -13.12
C ASP A 112 -25.46 -0.45 -13.52
N PRO A 113 -25.08 -0.37 -14.82
CA PRO A 113 -24.06 0.56 -15.29
C PRO A 113 -24.32 2.04 -14.93
N SER A 114 -25.58 2.46 -14.86
CA SER A 114 -25.93 3.83 -14.42
C SER A 114 -25.64 4.06 -12.94
N LEU A 115 -25.72 3.01 -12.11
CA LEU A 115 -25.38 3.11 -10.69
C LEU A 115 -23.85 3.23 -10.52
N GLY A 116 -23.09 2.44 -11.28
CA GLY A 116 -21.64 2.59 -11.37
C GLY A 116 -21.20 4.00 -11.79
N PHE A 117 -21.80 4.53 -12.86
CA PHE A 117 -21.58 5.90 -13.31
C PHE A 117 -21.86 6.94 -12.21
N ALA A 118 -23.06 6.90 -11.61
CA ALA A 118 -23.48 7.88 -10.60
C ALA A 118 -22.58 7.83 -9.36
N MET A 119 -22.25 6.62 -8.89
CA MET A 119 -21.32 6.45 -7.77
C MET A 119 -19.93 6.97 -8.07
N GLY A 120 -19.35 6.63 -9.22
CA GLY A 120 -17.98 7.03 -9.52
C GLY A 120 -17.84 8.55 -9.66
N TRP A 121 -18.82 9.22 -10.28
CA TRP A 121 -18.87 10.69 -10.33
C TRP A 121 -19.11 11.32 -8.94
N THR A 122 -19.96 10.73 -8.10
CA THR A 122 -20.18 11.20 -6.73
C THR A 122 -18.92 11.02 -5.88
N TYR A 123 -18.18 9.94 -6.07
CA TYR A 123 -16.93 9.67 -5.37
C TYR A 123 -15.82 10.64 -5.82
N TRP A 124 -15.68 10.87 -7.14
CA TRP A 124 -14.78 11.90 -7.67
C TRP A 124 -15.12 13.29 -7.12
N PHE A 125 -16.42 13.63 -7.11
CA PHE A 125 -16.91 14.89 -6.57
C PHE A 125 -16.53 15.05 -5.10
N SER A 126 -16.72 14.00 -4.28
CA SER A 126 -16.29 13.97 -2.88
C SER A 126 -14.82 14.37 -2.73
N TRP A 127 -13.89 13.66 -3.39
CA TRP A 127 -12.45 13.96 -3.28
C TRP A 127 -12.07 15.35 -3.77
N SER A 128 -12.73 15.82 -4.82
CA SER A 128 -12.47 17.14 -5.39
C SER A 128 -12.94 18.27 -4.45
N ILE A 129 -14.07 18.08 -3.76
CA ILE A 129 -14.55 19.02 -2.75
C ILE A 129 -13.71 18.93 -1.47
N THR A 130 -13.25 17.73 -1.07
CA THR A 130 -12.33 17.58 0.06
C THR A 130 -11.07 18.41 -0.15
N PHE A 131 -10.55 18.51 -1.38
CA PHE A 131 -9.42 19.41 -1.66
C PHE A 131 -9.71 20.87 -1.28
N ALA A 132 -10.89 21.41 -1.62
CA ALA A 132 -11.28 22.75 -1.21
C ALA A 132 -11.37 22.89 0.32
N LEU A 133 -11.93 21.87 0.98
CA LEU A 133 -12.04 21.82 2.44
C LEU A 133 -10.67 21.84 3.12
N GLU A 134 -9.70 21.06 2.63
CA GLU A 134 -8.35 21.03 3.20
C GLU A 134 -7.64 22.38 3.03
N LEU A 135 -7.85 23.08 1.91
CA LEU A 135 -7.28 24.43 1.71
C LEU A 135 -7.87 25.44 2.71
N VAL A 136 -9.17 25.36 2.99
CA VAL A 136 -9.83 26.19 4.01
C VAL A 136 -9.28 25.83 5.40
N ALA A 137 -9.21 24.54 5.73
CA ALA A 137 -8.68 24.05 7.00
C ALA A 137 -7.24 24.53 7.25
N ALA A 138 -6.37 24.42 6.26
CA ALA A 138 -4.97 24.86 6.36
C ALA A 138 -4.89 26.37 6.61
N SER A 139 -5.77 27.14 5.97
CA SER A 139 -5.83 28.59 6.15
C SER A 139 -6.32 28.98 7.54
N VAL A 140 -7.32 28.27 8.09
CA VAL A 140 -7.81 28.44 9.47
C VAL A 140 -6.73 28.09 10.49
N ILE A 141 -5.95 27.02 10.25
CA ILE A 141 -4.81 26.67 11.11
C ILE A 141 -3.77 27.81 11.13
N ILE A 142 -3.49 28.45 9.99
CA ILE A 142 -2.50 29.54 9.93
C ILE A 142 -2.95 30.79 10.70
N GLN A 143 -4.25 31.05 10.77
CA GLN A 143 -4.78 32.15 11.56
C GLN A 143 -4.47 32.03 13.05
N PHE A 144 -4.08 30.84 13.54
CA PHE A 144 -3.53 30.70 14.89
C PHE A 144 -2.34 31.62 15.17
N TRP A 145 -1.41 31.76 14.21
CA TRP A 145 -0.24 32.62 14.39
C TRP A 145 -0.52 34.08 14.04
N ASN A 146 -1.43 34.32 13.09
CA ASN A 146 -1.81 35.67 12.71
C ASN A 146 -3.23 35.72 12.11
N SER A 147 -4.20 36.16 12.92
CA SER A 147 -5.60 36.28 12.54
C SER A 147 -5.89 37.42 11.56
N SER A 148 -4.99 38.42 11.44
CA SER A 148 -5.17 39.56 10.53
C SER A 148 -4.96 39.21 9.05
N LEU A 149 -4.38 38.04 8.76
CA LEU A 149 -4.13 37.59 7.40
C LEU A 149 -5.41 37.00 6.79
N SER A 150 -5.69 37.39 5.55
CA SER A 150 -6.83 36.85 4.79
C SER A 150 -6.61 35.38 4.45
N ILE A 151 -7.61 34.55 4.75
CA ILE A 151 -7.67 33.13 4.37
C ILE A 151 -7.42 32.93 2.87
N GLY A 152 -7.91 33.85 2.03
CA GLY A 152 -7.76 33.77 0.57
C GLY A 152 -6.31 33.75 0.09
N ILE A 153 -5.37 34.35 0.85
CA ILE A 153 -3.94 34.32 0.51
C ILE A 153 -3.42 32.88 0.57
N PHE A 154 -3.74 32.18 1.66
CA PHE A 154 -3.28 30.82 1.89
C PHE A 154 -4.00 29.81 1.00
N VAL A 155 -5.30 30.00 0.74
CA VAL A 155 -6.04 29.23 -0.28
C VAL A 155 -5.34 29.33 -1.63
N ALA A 156 -5.00 30.55 -2.10
CA ALA A 156 -4.32 30.75 -3.38
C ALA A 156 -2.94 30.06 -3.44
N ILE A 157 -2.13 30.23 -2.39
CA ILE A 157 -0.77 29.67 -2.31
C ILE A 157 -0.83 28.14 -2.32
N PHE A 158 -1.60 27.54 -1.42
CA PHE A 158 -1.67 26.09 -1.31
C PHE A 158 -2.34 25.46 -2.52
N TRP A 159 -3.40 26.08 -3.05
CA TRP A 159 -4.00 25.63 -4.31
C TRP A 159 -2.95 25.57 -5.43
N GLY A 160 -2.19 26.65 -5.64
CA GLY A 160 -1.16 26.72 -6.67
C GLY A 160 -0.06 25.68 -6.46
N VAL A 161 0.45 25.56 -5.23
CA VAL A 161 1.52 24.61 -4.88
C VAL A 161 1.07 23.16 -5.09
N PHE A 162 -0.06 22.74 -4.52
CA PHE A 162 -0.50 21.34 -4.61
C PHE A 162 -0.98 20.96 -6.01
N THR A 163 -1.55 21.91 -6.76
CA THR A 163 -1.85 21.71 -8.18
C THR A 163 -0.57 21.51 -8.98
N ALA A 164 0.46 22.34 -8.76
CA ALA A 164 1.75 22.22 -9.45
C ALA A 164 2.47 20.91 -9.10
N LEU A 165 2.50 20.53 -7.82
CA LEU A 165 3.09 19.27 -7.36
C LEU A 165 2.40 18.07 -8.02
N ASN A 166 1.08 18.11 -8.18
CA ASN A 166 0.33 17.03 -8.83
C ASN A 166 0.53 16.94 -10.34
N PHE A 167 1.27 17.87 -10.98
CA PHE A 167 1.73 17.73 -12.37
C PHE A 167 3.12 17.06 -12.49
N LEU A 168 3.86 16.90 -11.40
CA LEU A 168 5.21 16.33 -11.37
C LEU A 168 5.20 14.78 -11.37
N PRO A 169 6.37 14.13 -11.60
CA PRO A 169 6.48 12.67 -11.58
C PRO A 169 6.08 12.04 -10.24
N ILE A 170 5.31 10.96 -10.32
CA ILE A 170 4.62 10.30 -9.20
C ILE A 170 5.53 9.55 -8.23
N ARG A 171 6.76 9.19 -8.64
CA ARG A 171 7.65 8.30 -7.87
C ARG A 171 7.94 8.77 -6.45
N TRP A 172 7.95 10.08 -6.22
CA TRP A 172 8.24 10.66 -4.91
C TRP A 172 7.00 10.77 -4.02
N PHE A 173 5.80 10.75 -4.60
CA PHE A 173 4.54 10.92 -3.87
C PHE A 173 4.35 9.84 -2.80
N GLY A 174 4.52 8.56 -3.17
CA GLY A 174 4.29 7.44 -2.25
C GLY A 174 5.24 7.45 -1.04
N GLU A 175 6.50 7.81 -1.25
CA GLU A 175 7.48 7.93 -0.16
C GLU A 175 7.15 9.12 0.75
N PHE A 176 6.87 10.30 0.19
CA PHE A 176 6.49 11.47 1.00
C PHE A 176 5.22 11.23 1.82
N GLU A 177 4.22 10.60 1.22
CA GLU A 177 2.95 10.33 1.91
C GLU A 177 3.14 9.33 3.06
N MET A 178 4.03 8.34 2.91
CA MET A 178 4.39 7.43 4.00
C MET A 178 4.99 8.21 5.20
N TRP A 179 5.89 9.17 4.94
CA TRP A 179 6.47 10.01 5.98
C TRP A 179 5.43 10.93 6.62
N PHE A 180 4.59 11.61 5.83
CA PHE A 180 3.52 12.47 6.36
C PHE A 180 2.50 11.68 7.18
N SER A 181 2.08 10.50 6.72
CA SER A 181 1.20 9.62 7.50
C SER A 181 1.85 9.18 8.81
N SER A 182 3.16 8.96 8.85
CA SER A 182 3.87 8.59 10.07
C SER A 182 3.87 9.73 11.10
N ILE A 183 4.08 10.97 10.64
CA ILE A 183 4.01 12.18 11.49
C ILE A 183 2.63 12.32 12.14
N LYS A 184 1.55 12.07 11.37
CA LYS A 184 0.16 12.11 11.87
C LYS A 184 -0.06 11.11 13.02
N VAL A 185 0.35 9.86 12.81
CA VAL A 185 0.20 8.79 13.81
C VAL A 185 1.00 9.11 15.07
N VAL A 186 2.27 9.51 14.93
CA VAL A 186 3.12 9.91 16.07
C VAL A 186 2.49 11.06 16.85
N THR A 187 1.86 12.01 16.17
CA THR A 187 1.21 13.16 16.82
C THR A 187 -0.01 12.74 17.63
N ILE A 188 -0.84 11.84 17.11
CA ILE A 188 -1.99 11.30 17.85
C ILE A 188 -1.52 10.52 19.08
N VAL A 189 -0.53 9.64 18.93
CA VAL A 189 0.01 8.87 20.06
C VAL A 189 0.64 9.80 21.10
N GLY A 190 1.41 10.80 20.66
CA GLY A 190 2.00 11.82 21.52
C GLY A 190 0.94 12.65 22.25
N PHE A 191 -0.15 13.03 21.56
CA PHE A 191 -1.28 13.73 22.15
C PHE A 191 -2.00 12.86 23.20
N ILE A 192 -2.20 11.56 22.95
CA ILE A 192 -2.80 10.64 23.92
C ILE A 192 -1.94 10.55 25.19
N ILE A 193 -0.62 10.40 25.05
CA ILE A 193 0.30 10.37 26.19
C ILE A 193 0.23 11.70 26.97
N PHE A 194 0.32 12.82 26.24
CA PHE A 194 0.17 14.15 26.82
C PHE A 194 -1.15 14.27 27.58
N ALA A 195 -2.25 13.81 27.00
CA ALA A 195 -3.56 13.92 27.59
C ALA A 195 -3.71 13.11 28.88
N ILE A 196 -3.17 11.89 28.90
CA ILE A 196 -3.11 11.07 30.13
C ILE A 196 -2.35 11.82 31.23
N CYS A 197 -1.20 12.43 30.90
CA CYS A 197 -0.41 13.18 31.88
C CYS A 197 -1.15 14.41 32.42
N ILE A 198 -1.80 15.18 31.55
CA ILE A 198 -2.56 16.36 31.97
C ILE A 198 -3.77 15.96 32.81
N ASP A 199 -4.51 14.93 32.39
CA ASP A 199 -5.66 14.42 33.13
C ASP A 199 -5.27 13.93 34.54
N ALA A 200 -4.10 13.28 34.65
CA ALA A 200 -3.53 12.82 35.92
C ALA A 200 -3.01 13.96 36.83
N GLY A 201 -3.02 15.21 36.36
CA GLY A 201 -2.75 16.39 37.18
C GLY A 201 -1.37 17.04 37.01
N VAL A 202 -0.66 16.75 35.92
CA VAL A 202 0.61 17.42 35.59
C VAL A 202 0.41 18.87 35.11
N GLY A 203 -0.79 19.22 34.64
CA GLY A 203 -1.12 20.56 34.14
C GLY A 203 -1.43 21.60 35.22
N GLN A 204 -1.61 22.86 34.81
CA GLN A 204 -1.91 23.97 35.73
C GLN A 204 -3.25 23.84 36.47
N GLN A 205 -4.18 23.07 35.92
CA GLN A 205 -5.52 22.86 36.47
C GLN A 205 -5.57 21.75 37.53
N GLY A 206 -4.44 21.09 37.81
CA GLY A 206 -4.40 19.92 38.70
C GLY A 206 -5.12 18.71 38.10
N TYR A 207 -5.49 17.75 38.95
CA TYR A 207 -6.18 16.53 38.51
C TYR A 207 -7.57 16.84 37.93
N LEU A 208 -7.78 16.50 36.66
CA LEU A 208 -9.04 16.75 35.95
C LEU A 208 -10.00 15.56 36.08
N GLY A 209 -9.54 14.35 35.75
CA GLY A 209 -10.38 13.17 35.62
C GLY A 209 -11.58 13.45 34.71
N PHE A 210 -12.77 13.05 35.14
CA PHE A 210 -14.01 13.28 34.39
C PHE A 210 -14.65 14.66 34.65
N HIS A 211 -13.86 15.70 34.97
CA HIS A 211 -14.41 17.03 35.29
C HIS A 211 -15.21 17.62 34.13
N ALA A 212 -14.64 17.68 32.92
CA ALA A 212 -15.31 18.19 31.72
C ALA A 212 -16.59 17.42 31.33
N TRP A 213 -16.71 16.16 31.78
CA TRP A 213 -17.90 15.33 31.58
C TRP A 213 -18.99 15.58 32.62
N LYS A 214 -18.65 16.20 33.75
CA LYS A 214 -19.59 16.55 34.82
C LYS A 214 -20.03 18.01 34.73
N ASP A 215 -19.12 18.90 34.38
CA ASP A 215 -19.34 20.33 34.25
C ASP A 215 -18.59 20.82 32.99
N PRO A 216 -19.28 21.35 31.97
CA PRO A 216 -20.72 21.65 31.84
C PRO A 216 -21.66 20.44 31.65
N GLY A 217 -21.13 19.22 31.57
CA GLY A 217 -21.91 17.98 31.55
C GLY A 217 -21.58 17.01 30.41
N PRO A 218 -22.23 15.84 30.37
CA PRO A 218 -21.83 14.76 29.45
C PRO A 218 -22.35 14.95 28.02
N PHE A 219 -23.49 15.63 27.86
CA PHE A 219 -24.15 15.88 26.59
C PHE A 219 -24.50 17.36 26.47
N ALA A 220 -24.16 17.95 25.34
CA ALA A 220 -24.55 19.31 24.99
C ALA A 220 -26.00 19.33 24.46
N GLU A 221 -26.71 20.42 24.70
CA GLU A 221 -28.03 20.65 24.12
C GLU A 221 -27.87 21.45 22.83
N SER A 222 -28.36 20.91 21.70
CA SER A 222 -28.27 21.57 20.40
C SER A 222 -29.66 21.74 19.78
N VAL A 223 -29.91 22.92 19.22
CA VAL A 223 -31.16 23.39 18.57
C VAL A 223 -32.38 23.49 19.49
N VAL A 224 -32.62 22.49 20.34
CA VAL A 224 -33.77 22.38 21.24
C VAL A 224 -33.26 22.14 22.66
N SER A 225 -34.00 22.55 23.69
CA SER A 225 -33.63 22.32 25.09
C SER A 225 -34.04 20.93 25.58
N GLY A 226 -33.32 20.40 26.58
CA GLY A 226 -33.65 19.16 27.30
C GLY A 226 -33.17 17.88 26.60
N ALA A 227 -33.80 16.75 26.95
CA ALA A 227 -33.36 15.42 26.47
C ALA A 227 -33.39 15.28 24.94
N THR A 228 -34.38 15.89 24.28
CA THR A 228 -34.47 15.93 22.82
C THR A 228 -33.30 16.71 22.22
N GLY A 229 -32.91 17.83 22.83
CA GLY A 229 -31.73 18.61 22.42
C GLY A 229 -30.42 17.84 22.48
N LYS A 230 -30.26 17.03 23.53
CA LYS A 230 -29.09 16.14 23.70
C LYS A 230 -29.02 15.07 22.63
N PHE A 231 -30.17 14.48 22.30
CA PHE A 231 -30.26 13.50 21.21
C PHE A 231 -29.99 14.13 19.84
N VAL A 232 -30.55 15.32 19.58
CA VAL A 232 -30.30 16.11 18.37
C VAL A 232 -28.82 16.45 18.21
N GLY A 233 -28.18 16.92 19.28
CA GLY A 233 -26.74 17.18 19.30
C GLY A 233 -25.93 15.94 18.95
N PHE A 234 -26.16 14.83 19.64
CA PHE A 234 -25.56 13.53 19.34
C PHE A 234 -25.78 13.06 17.90
N TRP A 235 -26.99 13.19 17.37
CA TRP A 235 -27.32 12.73 16.03
C TRP A 235 -26.71 13.60 14.93
N SER A 236 -26.67 14.93 15.15
CA SER A 236 -26.11 15.89 14.18
C SER A 236 -24.62 15.65 13.89
N VAL A 237 -23.86 15.14 14.85
CA VAL A 237 -22.41 14.94 14.72
C VAL A 237 -22.04 13.63 13.99
N MET A 238 -23.02 12.80 13.63
CA MET A 238 -22.79 11.61 12.79
C MET A 238 -22.14 11.94 11.45
N VAL A 239 -22.43 13.13 10.93
CA VAL A 239 -21.93 13.64 9.66
C VAL A 239 -20.44 13.96 9.76
N THR A 240 -20.03 14.60 10.85
CA THR A 240 -18.63 14.92 11.17
C THR A 240 -17.81 13.66 11.49
N ALA A 241 -18.39 12.73 12.24
CA ALA A 241 -17.78 11.41 12.44
C ALA A 241 -17.65 10.65 11.10
N GLY A 242 -18.68 10.72 10.24
CA GLY A 242 -18.67 10.13 8.89
C GLY A 242 -17.54 10.67 8.02
N PHE A 243 -17.39 12.00 7.96
CA PHE A 243 -16.28 12.64 7.27
C PHE A 243 -14.93 12.15 7.78
N SER A 244 -14.77 12.06 9.10
CA SER A 244 -13.51 11.67 9.73
C SER A 244 -13.08 10.27 9.30
N TYR A 245 -14.01 9.32 9.16
CA TYR A 245 -13.70 7.95 8.74
C TYR A 245 -13.60 7.76 7.22
N GLN A 246 -13.94 8.76 6.42
CA GLN A 246 -13.90 8.66 4.98
C GLN A 246 -12.47 8.46 4.47
N GLY A 247 -12.31 7.66 3.42
CA GLY A 247 -11.00 7.26 2.92
C GLY A 247 -10.52 5.93 3.48
N SER A 248 -11.17 5.37 4.50
CA SER A 248 -10.91 4.00 4.96
C SER A 248 -11.10 3.00 3.82
N GLU A 249 -12.08 3.23 2.94
CA GLU A 249 -12.40 2.38 1.79
C GLU A 249 -11.36 2.42 0.65
N LEU A 250 -10.39 3.36 0.67
CA LEU A 250 -9.32 3.45 -0.34
C LEU A 250 -8.47 2.17 -0.40
N VAL A 251 -8.36 1.42 0.71
CA VAL A 251 -7.67 0.12 0.72
C VAL A 251 -8.27 -0.83 -0.32
N GLY A 252 -9.59 -0.76 -0.53
CA GLY A 252 -10.27 -1.58 -1.55
C GLY A 252 -10.00 -1.14 -2.98
N VAL A 253 -9.52 0.08 -3.21
CA VAL A 253 -9.10 0.57 -4.55
C VAL A 253 -7.78 -0.05 -4.97
N GLY A 254 -6.86 -0.22 -4.03
CA GLY A 254 -5.59 -0.92 -4.25
C GLY A 254 -5.70 -2.44 -4.31
N ALA A 255 -6.88 -3.03 -4.09
CA ALA A 255 -7.04 -4.49 -4.05
C ALA A 255 -6.69 -5.18 -5.38
N GLY A 256 -7.00 -4.53 -6.52
CA GLY A 256 -6.64 -5.03 -7.85
C GLY A 256 -5.14 -4.93 -8.18
N GLU A 257 -4.37 -4.20 -7.38
CA GLU A 257 -2.92 -4.02 -7.55
C GLU A 257 -2.11 -4.88 -6.55
N ALA A 258 -2.79 -5.66 -5.69
CA ALA A 258 -2.14 -6.49 -4.69
C ALA A 258 -1.59 -7.79 -5.29
N ARG A 259 -0.36 -8.19 -4.87
CA ARG A 259 0.33 -9.41 -5.34
C ARG A 259 -0.41 -10.70 -4.97
N ASP A 260 -0.98 -10.75 -3.76
CA ASP A 260 -1.85 -11.85 -3.31
C ASP A 260 -3.08 -11.25 -2.59
N PRO A 261 -4.11 -10.84 -3.35
CA PRO A 261 -5.28 -10.17 -2.79
C PRO A 261 -5.96 -10.98 -1.69
N SER A 262 -5.93 -12.32 -1.76
CA SER A 262 -6.58 -13.21 -0.80
C SER A 262 -6.04 -13.09 0.62
N ARG A 263 -4.74 -12.76 0.76
CA ARG A 263 -4.07 -12.61 2.07
C ARG A 263 -3.76 -11.16 2.40
N SER A 264 -3.29 -10.38 1.43
CA SER A 264 -2.84 -9.01 1.69
C SER A 264 -4.01 -8.05 1.91
N VAL A 265 -5.14 -8.21 1.21
CA VAL A 265 -6.30 -7.31 1.35
C VAL A 265 -6.96 -7.47 2.72
N PRO A 266 -7.27 -8.69 3.23
CA PRO A 266 -7.83 -8.84 4.58
C PRO A 266 -6.94 -8.31 5.68
N SER A 267 -5.62 -8.54 5.57
CA SER A 267 -4.65 -8.02 6.52
C SER A 267 -4.64 -6.48 6.50
N ALA A 268 -4.54 -5.87 5.32
CA ALA A 268 -4.52 -4.42 5.15
C ALA A 268 -5.80 -3.76 5.67
N ILE A 269 -6.98 -4.30 5.34
CA ILE A 269 -8.27 -3.77 5.82
C ILE A 269 -8.36 -3.85 7.34
N ARG A 270 -7.96 -4.99 7.94
CA ARG A 270 -8.01 -5.18 9.39
C ARG A 270 -7.13 -4.18 10.13
N TRP A 271 -5.88 -4.03 9.70
CA TRP A 271 -4.93 -3.10 10.33
C TRP A 271 -5.36 -1.64 10.12
N THR A 272 -5.83 -1.29 8.93
CA THR A 272 -6.31 0.05 8.62
C THR A 272 -7.51 0.41 9.49
N PHE A 273 -8.53 -0.46 9.53
CA PHE A 273 -9.74 -0.22 10.32
C PHE A 273 -9.42 -0.11 11.82
N TRP A 274 -8.77 -1.11 12.41
CA TRP A 274 -8.52 -1.11 13.86
C TRP A 274 -7.52 -0.02 14.27
N GLY A 275 -6.56 0.31 13.40
CA GLY A 275 -5.66 1.44 13.60
C GLY A 275 -6.44 2.75 13.67
N ILE A 276 -7.21 3.09 12.63
CA ILE A 276 -7.98 4.33 12.56
C ILE A 276 -9.04 4.38 13.68
N PHE A 277 -9.80 3.31 13.87
CA PHE A 277 -10.85 3.23 14.88
C PHE A 277 -10.32 3.48 16.28
N SER A 278 -9.25 2.78 16.69
CA SER A 278 -8.67 2.94 18.03
C SER A 278 -8.08 4.33 18.23
N MET A 279 -7.36 4.86 17.24
CA MET A 279 -6.78 6.21 17.30
C MET A 279 -7.87 7.28 17.44
N PHE A 280 -8.96 7.18 16.68
CA PHE A 280 -10.04 8.17 16.71
C PHE A 280 -10.81 8.14 18.02
N VAL A 281 -11.23 6.95 18.46
CA VAL A 281 -11.98 6.79 19.72
C VAL A 281 -11.13 7.26 20.90
N ALA A 282 -9.85 6.89 20.94
CA ALA A 282 -8.94 7.36 21.99
C ALA A 282 -8.75 8.88 21.95
N THR A 283 -8.52 9.46 20.77
CA THR A 283 -8.35 10.91 20.62
C THR A 283 -9.58 11.68 21.09
N VAL A 284 -10.77 11.28 20.63
CA VAL A 284 -12.04 11.92 21.02
C VAL A 284 -12.32 11.75 22.51
N PHE A 285 -12.05 10.58 23.06
CA PHE A 285 -12.16 10.33 24.51
C PHE A 285 -11.30 11.30 25.32
N PHE A 286 -10.02 11.43 24.98
CA PHE A 286 -9.09 12.30 25.69
C PHE A 286 -9.36 13.79 25.46
N ILE A 287 -9.77 14.18 24.25
CA ILE A 287 -10.27 15.54 24.00
C ILE A 287 -11.45 15.85 24.94
N GLY A 288 -12.40 14.92 25.05
CA GLY A 288 -13.57 15.10 25.91
C GLY A 288 -13.24 15.19 27.39
N LEU A 289 -12.14 14.58 27.85
CA LEU A 289 -11.68 14.71 29.25
C LEU A 289 -11.06 16.08 29.53
N LEU A 290 -10.28 16.60 28.58
CA LEU A 290 -9.47 17.80 28.78
C LEU A 290 -10.18 19.11 28.44
N VAL A 291 -11.12 19.07 27.49
CA VAL A 291 -11.73 20.28 26.94
C VAL A 291 -13.22 20.30 27.26
N PRO A 292 -13.69 21.27 28.08
CA PRO A 292 -15.12 21.50 28.29
C PRO A 292 -15.82 21.83 26.97
N TYR A 293 -16.99 21.23 26.71
CA TYR A 293 -17.67 21.38 25.41
C TYR A 293 -18.20 22.80 25.14
N ASP A 294 -18.36 23.62 26.17
CA ASP A 294 -18.81 25.02 26.10
C ASP A 294 -17.66 26.01 25.83
N THR A 295 -16.44 25.52 25.60
CA THR A 295 -15.27 26.33 25.25
C THR A 295 -15.50 27.05 23.90
N PRO A 296 -15.54 28.41 23.86
CA PRO A 296 -15.87 29.16 22.64
C PRO A 296 -14.93 28.90 21.45
N GLN A 297 -13.67 28.55 21.73
CA GLN A 297 -12.65 28.27 20.72
C GLN A 297 -12.94 26.99 19.91
N LEU A 298 -13.85 26.12 20.37
CA LEU A 298 -14.23 24.91 19.64
C LEU A 298 -15.00 25.18 18.34
N LEU A 299 -15.63 26.37 18.22
CA LEU A 299 -16.46 26.72 17.08
C LEU A 299 -15.69 27.59 16.07
N ILE A 300 -15.55 27.07 14.84
CA ILE A 300 -14.94 27.78 13.71
C ILE A 300 -15.76 29.03 13.39
N GLY A 301 -15.09 30.18 13.23
CA GLY A 301 -15.73 31.45 12.85
C GLY A 301 -16.32 32.27 14.01
N LYS A 302 -16.32 31.77 15.26
CA LYS A 302 -16.76 32.53 16.46
C LYS A 302 -15.62 33.08 17.31
N SER A 303 -14.37 32.68 17.06
CA SER A 303 -13.18 33.21 17.75
C SER A 303 -11.98 33.32 16.79
N ASP A 304 -11.07 34.25 17.09
CA ASP A 304 -10.04 34.73 16.15
C ASP A 304 -8.83 33.80 15.93
N ALA A 305 -8.68 32.68 16.64
CA ALA A 305 -7.53 31.80 16.45
C ALA A 305 -7.67 30.44 17.17
N SER A 306 -7.54 29.36 16.39
CA SER A 306 -7.46 27.93 16.75
C SER A 306 -8.75 27.19 17.09
N ALA A 307 -9.30 26.51 16.09
CA ALA A 307 -10.43 25.58 16.21
C ALA A 307 -10.06 24.14 16.62
N SER A 308 -8.77 23.78 16.67
CA SER A 308 -8.41 22.39 16.96
C SER A 308 -8.49 22.08 18.46
N PRO A 309 -9.30 21.10 18.89
CA PRO A 309 -9.36 20.70 20.30
C PRO A 309 -8.03 20.23 20.88
N LEU A 310 -7.11 19.70 20.07
CA LEU A 310 -5.78 19.27 20.53
C LEU A 310 -4.94 20.48 20.98
N VAL A 311 -5.04 21.58 20.24
CA VAL A 311 -4.34 22.84 20.53
C VAL A 311 -4.99 23.52 21.73
N ILE A 312 -6.33 23.50 21.79
CA ILE A 312 -7.09 24.03 22.92
C ILE A 312 -6.70 23.30 24.22
N ALA A 313 -6.64 21.96 24.20
CA ALA A 313 -6.18 21.18 25.35
C ALA A 313 -4.75 21.57 25.79
N ALA A 314 -3.83 21.77 24.85
CA ALA A 314 -2.46 22.20 25.16
C ALA A 314 -2.40 23.62 25.74
N ASN A 315 -3.24 24.54 25.25
CA ASN A 315 -3.39 25.89 25.79
C ASN A 315 -3.95 25.87 27.22
N LEU A 316 -5.02 25.10 27.46
CA LEU A 316 -5.65 24.95 28.78
C LEU A 316 -4.70 24.31 29.81
N ALA A 317 -3.83 23.39 29.36
CA ALA A 317 -2.80 22.79 30.19
C ALA A 317 -1.69 23.80 30.59
N GLY A 318 -1.58 24.94 29.91
CA GLY A 318 -0.61 25.99 30.19
C GLY A 318 0.81 25.69 29.68
N VAL A 319 0.97 24.84 28.66
CA VAL A 319 2.28 24.51 28.06
C VAL A 319 2.54 25.48 26.89
N PRO A 320 3.47 26.45 26.99
CA PRO A 320 3.52 27.56 26.02
C PRO A 320 3.90 27.16 24.58
N VAL A 321 4.79 26.18 24.41
CA VAL A 321 5.36 25.83 23.09
C VAL A 321 4.55 24.75 22.37
N LEU A 322 3.91 23.86 23.13
CA LEU A 322 3.21 22.69 22.59
C LEU A 322 2.07 23.04 21.62
N PRO A 323 1.23 24.06 21.86
CA PRO A 323 0.22 24.54 20.90
C PRO A 323 0.80 24.84 19.52
N HIS A 324 1.97 25.48 19.44
CA HIS A 324 2.64 25.79 18.18
C HIS A 324 3.16 24.54 17.47
N ILE A 325 3.70 23.57 18.21
CA ILE A 325 4.16 22.29 17.65
C ILE A 325 2.96 21.52 17.08
N ILE A 326 1.89 21.37 17.87
CA ILE A 326 0.67 20.68 17.44
C ILE A 326 0.12 21.35 16.19
N ASN A 327 -0.06 22.68 16.18
CA ASN A 327 -0.57 23.37 14.99
C ASN A 327 0.35 23.23 13.76
N GLY A 328 1.68 23.25 13.95
CA GLY A 328 2.62 22.99 12.86
C GLY A 328 2.42 21.61 12.24
N VAL A 329 2.24 20.57 13.08
CA VAL A 329 1.97 19.22 12.59
C VAL A 329 0.57 19.12 11.96
N LEU A 330 -0.45 19.74 12.55
CA LEU A 330 -1.79 19.77 11.97
C LEU A 330 -1.77 20.40 10.57
N LEU A 331 -1.03 21.50 10.39
CA LEU A 331 -0.86 22.11 9.08
C LEU A 331 -0.24 21.12 8.09
N THR A 332 0.84 20.41 8.47
CA THR A 332 1.41 19.38 7.59
C THR A 332 0.44 18.25 7.28
N ALA A 333 -0.43 17.90 8.22
CA ALA A 333 -1.37 16.81 8.07
C ALA A 333 -2.49 17.13 7.06
N VAL A 334 -3.04 18.34 7.17
CA VAL A 334 -4.06 18.90 6.27
C VAL A 334 -3.48 19.10 4.87
N LEU A 335 -2.27 19.64 4.77
CA LEU A 335 -1.61 19.84 3.48
C LEU A 335 -1.24 18.51 2.77
N SER A 336 -0.85 17.49 3.52
CA SER A 336 -0.68 16.13 2.98
C SER A 336 -2.02 15.56 2.47
N ALA A 337 -3.11 15.73 3.22
CA ALA A 337 -4.44 15.33 2.77
C ALA A 337 -4.86 16.07 1.49
N ALA A 338 -4.61 17.38 1.39
CA ALA A 338 -4.88 18.18 0.21
C ALA A 338 -4.18 17.63 -1.05
N ASN A 339 -2.92 17.21 -0.91
CA ASN A 339 -2.16 16.58 -1.97
C ASN A 339 -2.78 15.25 -2.41
N SER A 340 -3.14 14.41 -1.44
CA SER A 340 -3.77 13.10 -1.65
C SER A 340 -5.16 13.21 -2.28
N ASN A 341 -5.92 14.27 -2.01
CA ASN A 341 -7.22 14.52 -2.63
C ASN A 341 -7.12 14.76 -4.14
N VAL A 342 -6.19 15.62 -4.57
CA VAL A 342 -5.96 15.90 -6.01
C VAL A 342 -5.43 14.65 -6.71
N TYR A 343 -4.52 13.93 -6.06
CA TYR A 343 -4.01 12.67 -6.53
C TYR A 343 -5.15 11.67 -6.75
N SER A 344 -5.88 11.29 -5.70
CA SER A 344 -6.92 10.27 -5.74
C SER A 344 -8.04 10.66 -6.69
N GLY A 345 -8.53 11.91 -6.61
CA GLY A 345 -9.58 12.43 -7.49
C GLY A 345 -9.22 12.33 -8.97
N SER A 346 -8.01 12.73 -9.36
CA SER A 346 -7.57 12.63 -10.76
C SER A 346 -7.47 11.19 -11.26
N ARG A 347 -7.09 10.22 -10.40
CA ARG A 347 -7.02 8.80 -10.79
C ARG A 347 -8.40 8.16 -10.89
N ILE A 348 -9.33 8.51 -9.99
CA ILE A 348 -10.74 8.10 -10.09
C ILE A 348 -11.34 8.61 -11.39
N LEU A 349 -11.07 9.88 -11.76
CA LEU A 349 -11.56 10.46 -13.00
C LEU A 349 -10.98 9.80 -14.26
N VAL A 350 -9.70 9.40 -14.22
CA VAL A 350 -9.10 8.57 -15.27
C VAL A 350 -9.74 7.18 -15.33
N GLY A 351 -10.07 6.58 -14.18
CA GLY A 351 -10.82 5.31 -14.10
C GLY A 351 -12.18 5.40 -14.79
N LEU A 352 -12.95 6.44 -14.46
CA LEU A 352 -14.21 6.75 -15.14
C LEU A 352 -14.05 6.89 -16.65
N ALA A 353 -12.98 7.56 -17.11
CA ALA A 353 -12.74 7.71 -18.54
C ALA A 353 -12.39 6.38 -19.23
N LYS A 354 -11.65 5.49 -18.55
CA LYS A 354 -11.34 4.13 -19.05
C LYS A 354 -12.60 3.27 -19.17
N GLU A 355 -13.56 3.44 -18.26
CA GLU A 355 -14.87 2.78 -18.30
C GLU A 355 -15.87 3.43 -19.28
N ARG A 356 -15.44 4.46 -20.04
CA ARG A 356 -16.30 5.25 -20.94
C ARG A 356 -17.41 6.02 -20.21
N HIS A 357 -17.25 6.24 -18.92
CA HIS A 357 -18.10 7.08 -18.07
C HIS A 357 -17.63 8.55 -18.00
N ALA A 358 -16.46 8.85 -18.57
CA ALA A 358 -15.97 10.22 -18.76
C ALA A 358 -15.27 10.38 -20.13
N PRO A 359 -15.10 11.61 -20.64
CA PRO A 359 -14.47 11.85 -21.94
C PRO A 359 -13.03 11.30 -22.03
N ALA A 360 -12.72 10.65 -23.15
CA ALA A 360 -11.42 9.98 -23.35
C ALA A 360 -10.20 10.93 -23.24
N PHE A 361 -10.36 12.22 -23.53
CA PHE A 361 -9.26 13.18 -23.45
C PHE A 361 -8.69 13.34 -22.03
N VAL A 362 -9.47 13.00 -20.99
CA VAL A 362 -9.05 13.11 -19.58
C VAL A 362 -7.95 12.10 -19.24
N THR A 363 -7.81 11.03 -20.03
CA THR A 363 -6.75 10.03 -19.87
C THR A 363 -5.39 10.49 -20.40
N LYS A 364 -5.31 11.61 -21.12
CA LYS A 364 -4.05 12.10 -21.71
C LYS A 364 -3.05 12.46 -20.61
N THR A 365 -1.84 11.92 -20.75
CA THR A 365 -0.73 12.15 -19.82
C THR A 365 0.25 13.20 -20.35
N ASN A 366 0.98 13.84 -19.44
CA ASN A 366 2.12 14.70 -19.77
C ASN A 366 3.41 13.85 -19.92
N ARG A 367 4.55 14.50 -20.22
CA ARG A 367 5.87 13.85 -20.35
C ARG A 367 6.34 13.05 -19.12
N PHE A 368 5.69 13.23 -17.97
CA PHE A 368 6.01 12.55 -16.71
C PHE A 368 5.05 11.40 -16.39
N GLY A 369 4.11 11.07 -17.30
CA GLY A 369 3.11 10.02 -17.10
C GLY A 369 1.90 10.46 -16.27
N THR A 370 1.75 11.75 -15.99
CA THR A 370 0.69 12.29 -15.13
C THR A 370 -0.52 12.79 -15.95
N PRO A 371 -1.77 12.40 -15.61
CA PRO A 371 -2.98 12.76 -16.37
C PRO A 371 -3.38 14.24 -16.13
N TYR A 372 -2.79 15.15 -16.89
CA TYR A 372 -2.85 16.58 -16.59
C TYR A 372 -4.26 17.19 -16.69
N PHE A 373 -5.12 16.71 -17.61
CA PHE A 373 -6.52 17.16 -17.66
C PHE A 373 -7.28 16.73 -16.41
N ALA A 374 -7.09 15.48 -15.96
CA ALA A 374 -7.75 14.97 -14.76
C ALA A 374 -7.30 15.74 -13.50
N VAL A 375 -6.01 16.05 -13.41
CA VAL A 375 -5.44 16.88 -12.35
C VAL A 375 -6.04 18.29 -12.38
N ALA A 376 -6.07 18.95 -13.54
CA ALA A 376 -6.60 20.31 -13.66
C ALA A 376 -8.09 20.40 -13.29
N ILE A 377 -8.91 19.46 -13.76
CA ILE A 377 -10.35 19.42 -13.47
C ILE A 377 -10.60 19.19 -11.97
N THR A 378 -9.87 18.25 -11.36
CA THR A 378 -9.98 17.97 -9.92
C THR A 378 -9.50 19.17 -9.09
N ALA A 379 -8.35 19.75 -9.45
CA ALA A 379 -7.78 20.89 -8.75
C ALA A 379 -8.66 22.16 -8.86
N ALA A 380 -9.36 22.36 -9.98
CA ALA A 380 -10.25 23.51 -10.16
C ALA A 380 -11.34 23.59 -9.07
N MET A 381 -11.81 22.45 -8.56
CA MET A 381 -12.77 22.40 -7.44
C MET A 381 -12.19 22.98 -6.15
N GLY A 382 -10.86 22.94 -5.96
CA GLY A 382 -10.18 23.57 -4.83
C GLY A 382 -10.38 25.09 -4.75
N LEU A 383 -10.68 25.75 -5.88
CA LEU A 383 -10.99 27.19 -5.91
C LEU A 383 -12.27 27.53 -5.14
N LEU A 384 -13.13 26.55 -4.85
CA LEU A 384 -14.27 26.75 -3.95
C LEU A 384 -13.86 27.17 -2.53
N GLY A 385 -12.59 26.96 -2.14
CA GLY A 385 -12.06 27.51 -0.88
C GLY A 385 -12.14 29.03 -0.80
N PHE A 386 -12.18 29.75 -1.94
CA PHE A 386 -12.39 31.21 -1.96
C PHE A 386 -13.79 31.64 -1.50
N LEU A 387 -14.76 30.72 -1.41
CA LEU A 387 -16.07 31.02 -0.80
C LEU A 387 -15.92 31.53 0.64
N ASN A 388 -14.81 31.18 1.31
CA ASN A 388 -14.50 31.65 2.66
C ASN A 388 -14.26 33.17 2.75
N LEU A 389 -14.12 33.87 1.61
CA LEU A 389 -14.05 35.33 1.56
C LEU A 389 -15.43 36.01 1.53
N SER A 390 -16.52 35.23 1.44
CA SER A 390 -17.89 35.75 1.49
C SER A 390 -18.29 36.19 2.90
N SER A 391 -19.41 36.90 3.00
CA SER A 391 -20.00 37.31 4.29
C SER A 391 -20.35 36.13 5.20
N GLU A 392 -20.53 34.92 4.64
CA GLU A 392 -20.80 33.68 5.36
C GLU A 392 -19.56 32.77 5.45
N GLY A 393 -18.36 33.34 5.25
CA GLY A 393 -17.12 32.58 5.16
C GLY A 393 -16.85 31.64 6.34
N GLY A 394 -17.29 31.98 7.55
CA GLY A 394 -17.16 31.12 8.74
C GLY A 394 -17.86 29.75 8.62
N ASN A 395 -18.89 29.63 7.77
CA ASN A 395 -19.66 28.40 7.59
C ASN A 395 -19.16 27.52 6.45
N VAL A 396 -18.26 28.03 5.61
CA VAL A 396 -17.82 27.34 4.37
C VAL A 396 -17.15 26.00 4.69
N PHE A 397 -16.37 25.93 5.77
CA PHE A 397 -15.79 24.68 6.25
C PHE A 397 -16.87 23.62 6.49
N ASN A 398 -17.92 23.99 7.24
CA ASN A 398 -19.03 23.09 7.58
C ASN A 398 -19.83 22.69 6.35
N TRP A 399 -20.05 23.61 5.41
CA TRP A 399 -20.73 23.29 4.16
C TRP A 399 -19.95 22.26 3.34
N LEU A 400 -18.66 22.52 3.10
CA LEU A 400 -17.82 21.58 2.33
C LEU A 400 -17.73 20.22 3.03
N LEU A 401 -17.63 20.22 4.37
CA LEU A 401 -17.58 19.00 5.18
C LEU A 401 -18.86 18.20 4.97
N ASN A 402 -20.02 18.85 5.10
CA ASN A 402 -21.32 18.20 4.95
C ASN A 402 -21.50 17.60 3.54
N ILE A 403 -21.17 18.37 2.50
CA ILE A 403 -21.21 17.92 1.10
C ILE A 403 -20.40 16.62 0.93
N VAL A 404 -19.18 16.60 1.46
CA VAL A 404 -18.26 15.46 1.37
C VAL A 404 -18.75 14.26 2.18
N SER A 405 -19.21 14.47 3.42
CA SER A 405 -19.78 13.42 4.27
C SER A 405 -20.92 12.69 3.57
N ILE A 406 -21.84 13.43 2.96
CA ILE A 406 -23.03 12.84 2.32
C ILE A 406 -22.64 12.05 1.08
N ALA A 407 -21.68 12.54 0.28
CA ALA A 407 -21.11 11.75 -0.81
C ALA A 407 -20.45 10.45 -0.30
N GLY A 408 -19.81 10.50 0.88
CA GLY A 408 -19.28 9.33 1.58
C GLY A 408 -20.35 8.31 1.98
N PHE A 409 -21.42 8.75 2.65
CA PHE A 409 -22.53 7.86 3.03
C PHE A 409 -23.25 7.27 1.82
N ILE A 410 -23.38 8.01 0.71
CA ILE A 410 -23.88 7.47 -0.57
C ILE A 410 -22.97 6.33 -1.06
N THR A 411 -21.66 6.55 -1.02
CA THR A 411 -20.66 5.56 -1.44
C THR A 411 -20.73 4.30 -0.57
N TRP A 412 -20.73 4.47 0.76
CA TRP A 412 -20.82 3.37 1.71
C TRP A 412 -22.13 2.59 1.59
N SER A 413 -23.27 3.28 1.43
CA SER A 413 -24.56 2.65 1.16
C SER A 413 -24.49 1.81 -0.10
N SER A 414 -23.86 2.33 -1.14
CA SER A 414 -23.76 1.62 -2.41
C SER A 414 -22.82 0.41 -2.36
N ILE A 415 -21.71 0.49 -1.60
CA ILE A 415 -20.86 -0.67 -1.28
C ILE A 415 -21.67 -1.76 -0.58
N SER A 416 -22.47 -1.39 0.44
CA SER A 416 -23.32 -2.34 1.15
C SER A 416 -24.36 -2.99 0.23
N VAL A 417 -24.97 -2.22 -0.68
CA VAL A 417 -25.91 -2.75 -1.69
C VAL A 417 -25.20 -3.71 -2.66
N CYS A 418 -23.99 -3.38 -3.12
CA CYS A 418 -23.16 -4.28 -3.93
C CYS A 418 -22.91 -5.60 -3.19
N HIS A 419 -22.62 -5.55 -1.89
CA HIS A 419 -22.35 -6.75 -1.09
C HIS A 419 -23.59 -7.63 -0.89
N LEU A 420 -24.76 -7.04 -0.61
CA LEU A 420 -26.03 -7.78 -0.55
C LEU A 420 -26.35 -8.46 -1.89
N ARG A 421 -26.07 -7.75 -3.00
CA ARG A 421 -26.26 -8.29 -4.35
C ARG A 421 -25.26 -9.42 -4.64
N PHE A 422 -24.00 -9.24 -4.28
CA PHE A 422 -22.96 -10.27 -4.37
C PHE A 422 -23.37 -11.57 -3.65
N MET A 423 -23.83 -11.47 -2.40
CA MET A 423 -24.34 -12.64 -1.67
C MET A 423 -25.56 -13.29 -2.33
N SER A 424 -26.41 -12.49 -2.98
CA SER A 424 -27.56 -13.02 -3.73
C SER A 424 -27.13 -13.77 -4.98
N ILE A 425 -26.09 -13.28 -5.69
CA ILE A 425 -25.52 -13.95 -6.88
C ILE A 425 -24.85 -15.27 -6.47
N LEU A 426 -24.11 -15.30 -5.35
CA LEU A 426 -23.51 -16.54 -4.85
C LEU A 426 -24.56 -17.60 -4.54
N ARG A 427 -25.69 -17.21 -3.92
CA ARG A 427 -26.82 -18.11 -3.65
C ARG A 427 -27.46 -18.64 -4.93
N ASP A 428 -27.67 -17.77 -5.92
CA ASP A 428 -28.22 -18.15 -7.23
C ASP A 428 -27.32 -19.19 -7.94
N ARG A 429 -26.00 -19.05 -7.81
CA ARG A 429 -24.99 -19.95 -8.37
C ARG A 429 -24.66 -21.16 -7.48
N ASN A 430 -25.34 -21.35 -6.35
CA ASN A 430 -25.06 -22.40 -5.36
C ASN A 430 -23.60 -22.43 -4.87
N ILE A 431 -22.94 -21.26 -4.75
CA ILE A 431 -21.58 -21.14 -4.23
C ILE A 431 -21.66 -20.90 -2.71
N PRO A 432 -21.19 -21.83 -1.86
CA PRO A 432 -21.20 -21.63 -0.42
C PRO A 432 -20.23 -20.51 -0.02
N ARG A 433 -20.63 -19.63 0.90
CA ARG A 433 -19.75 -18.53 1.37
C ARG A 433 -18.48 -19.01 2.08
N GLU A 434 -18.47 -20.24 2.57
CA GLU A 434 -17.31 -20.90 3.16
C GLU A 434 -16.17 -21.12 2.14
N THR A 435 -16.50 -21.09 0.84
CA THR A 435 -15.51 -21.20 -0.24
C THR A 435 -14.83 -19.87 -0.58
N LEU A 436 -15.26 -18.76 0.04
CA LEU A 436 -14.68 -17.44 -0.21
C LEU A 436 -13.32 -17.31 0.48
N PRO A 437 -12.32 -16.65 -0.14
CA PRO A 437 -11.00 -16.46 0.47
C PRO A 437 -11.04 -15.70 1.80
N TYR A 438 -12.00 -14.79 1.94
CA TYR A 438 -12.32 -14.11 3.18
C TYR A 438 -13.84 -14.09 3.36
N MET A 439 -14.30 -14.57 4.51
CA MET A 439 -15.71 -14.56 4.88
C MET A 439 -15.97 -13.45 5.90
N ALA A 440 -16.79 -12.45 5.54
CA ALA A 440 -17.10 -11.39 6.49
C ALA A 440 -18.01 -11.92 7.62
N PRO A 441 -17.78 -11.48 8.88
CA PRO A 441 -18.51 -11.97 10.04
C PRO A 441 -19.95 -11.43 10.06
N LEU A 442 -20.85 -12.17 10.73
CA LEU A 442 -22.24 -11.75 11.03
C LEU A 442 -23.09 -11.37 9.80
N GLN A 443 -22.76 -11.90 8.63
CA GLN A 443 -23.46 -11.60 7.38
C GLN A 443 -24.71 -12.47 7.19
N PRO A 444 -25.80 -11.93 6.63
CA PRO A 444 -25.93 -10.61 6.00
C PRO A 444 -26.35 -9.48 6.96
N TYR A 445 -26.55 -9.77 8.25
CA TYR A 445 -27.07 -8.81 9.23
C TYR A 445 -26.16 -7.59 9.41
N LEU A 446 -24.85 -7.81 9.40
CA LEU A 446 -23.87 -6.72 9.51
C LEU A 446 -23.97 -5.74 8.33
N THR A 447 -24.08 -6.22 7.08
CA THR A 447 -24.26 -5.33 5.93
C THR A 447 -25.60 -4.60 5.95
N TRP A 448 -26.68 -5.26 6.38
CA TRP A 448 -27.98 -4.58 6.55
C TRP A 448 -27.92 -3.47 7.61
N PHE A 449 -27.23 -3.70 8.72
CA PHE A 449 -26.97 -2.69 9.75
C PHE A 449 -26.25 -1.46 9.15
N GLY A 450 -25.15 -1.70 8.43
CA GLY A 450 -24.36 -0.62 7.80
C GLY A 450 -25.17 0.16 6.77
N LEU A 451 -25.94 -0.54 5.92
CA LEU A 451 -26.81 0.07 4.92
C LEU A 451 -27.92 0.91 5.55
N PHE A 452 -28.63 0.34 6.52
CA PHE A 452 -29.75 1.00 7.18
C PHE A 452 -29.32 2.32 7.82
N PHE A 453 -28.24 2.30 8.61
CA PHE A 453 -27.78 3.51 9.28
C PHE A 453 -27.10 4.50 8.34
N SER A 454 -26.41 4.06 7.29
CA SER A 454 -25.88 4.98 6.27
C SER A 454 -27.01 5.74 5.56
N ILE A 455 -28.08 5.05 5.17
CA ILE A 455 -29.28 5.69 4.57
C ILE A 455 -29.99 6.58 5.59
N LEU A 456 -30.14 6.12 6.83
CA LEU A 456 -30.83 6.90 7.86
C LEU A 456 -30.09 8.21 8.15
N ILE A 457 -28.76 8.18 8.30
CA ILE A 457 -27.95 9.39 8.49
C ILE A 457 -28.04 10.30 7.26
N LEU A 458 -27.97 9.74 6.05
CA LEU A 458 -28.11 10.50 4.81
C LEU A 458 -29.45 11.24 4.73
N LEU A 459 -30.57 10.58 5.08
CA LEU A 459 -31.90 11.19 5.03
C LEU A 459 -32.14 12.21 6.14
N THR A 460 -31.50 12.02 7.30
CA THR A 460 -31.70 12.86 8.47
C THR A 460 -30.68 13.97 8.61
N ASN A 461 -29.57 13.97 7.87
CA ASN A 461 -28.50 14.98 7.95
C ASN A 461 -29.00 16.44 7.97
N GLY A 462 -29.91 16.80 7.06
CA GLY A 462 -30.42 18.17 6.94
C GLY A 462 -31.71 18.42 7.72
N PHE A 463 -32.06 17.63 8.74
CA PHE A 463 -33.34 17.79 9.45
C PHE A 463 -33.46 19.14 10.17
N THR A 464 -32.34 19.70 10.63
CA THR A 464 -32.28 21.01 11.31
C THR A 464 -32.67 22.17 10.38
N VAL A 465 -32.38 22.04 9.10
CA VAL A 465 -32.76 23.02 8.06
C VAL A 465 -34.28 23.15 7.93
N PHE A 466 -35.03 22.11 8.28
CA PHE A 466 -36.50 22.17 8.26
C PHE A 466 -37.10 22.75 9.55
N MET A 467 -36.31 22.88 10.62
CA MET A 467 -36.75 23.56 11.85
C MET A 467 -36.64 25.07 11.69
N GLU A 468 -35.51 25.56 11.18
CA GLU A 468 -35.31 26.95 10.77
C GLU A 468 -34.79 26.99 9.34
N TRP A 469 -35.60 27.46 8.41
CA TRP A 469 -35.27 27.41 6.98
C TRP A 469 -34.03 28.25 6.65
N ASN A 470 -32.95 27.57 6.27
CA ASN A 470 -31.76 28.17 5.69
C ASN A 470 -31.47 27.54 4.32
N THR A 471 -31.53 28.34 3.26
CA THR A 471 -31.33 27.85 1.89
C THR A 471 -29.88 27.41 1.64
N SER A 472 -28.89 28.09 2.23
CA SER A 472 -27.49 27.72 2.08
C SER A 472 -27.21 26.36 2.72
N ASP A 473 -27.69 26.16 3.96
CA ASP A 473 -27.53 24.90 4.69
C ASP A 473 -28.32 23.76 4.04
N PHE A 474 -29.47 24.04 3.42
CA PHE A 474 -30.21 23.06 2.62
C PHE A 474 -29.37 22.50 1.47
N PHE A 475 -28.75 23.40 0.69
CA PHE A 475 -27.91 22.97 -0.43
C PHE A 475 -26.65 22.27 0.06
N ALA A 476 -26.00 22.76 1.12
CA ALA A 476 -24.87 22.06 1.73
C ALA A 476 -25.24 20.64 2.19
N ALA A 477 -26.43 20.47 2.77
CA ALA A 477 -26.91 19.19 3.29
C ALA A 477 -27.32 18.18 2.21
N TYR A 478 -27.83 18.63 1.05
CA TYR A 478 -28.47 17.75 0.07
C TYR A 478 -27.89 17.80 -1.35
N VAL A 479 -26.94 18.69 -1.67
CA VAL A 479 -26.39 18.79 -3.04
C VAL A 479 -25.76 17.48 -3.51
N SER A 480 -25.05 16.75 -2.64
CA SER A 480 -24.45 15.46 -3.01
C SER A 480 -25.50 14.40 -3.33
N LEU A 481 -26.62 14.40 -2.60
CA LEU A 481 -27.74 13.50 -2.88
C LEU A 481 -28.45 13.89 -4.18
N ILE A 482 -28.72 15.18 -4.38
CA ILE A 482 -29.31 15.69 -5.62
C ILE A 482 -28.43 15.34 -6.82
N LEU A 483 -27.11 15.58 -6.72
CA LEU A 483 -26.15 15.24 -7.74
C LEU A 483 -26.18 13.75 -8.07
N TRP A 484 -26.15 12.88 -7.07
CA TRP A 484 -26.22 11.43 -7.28
C TRP A 484 -27.52 11.00 -7.97
N VAL A 485 -28.67 11.52 -7.54
CA VAL A 485 -29.98 11.23 -8.17
C VAL A 485 -30.02 11.73 -9.62
N VAL A 486 -29.54 12.94 -9.88
CA VAL A 486 -29.50 13.52 -11.24
C VAL A 486 -28.58 12.72 -12.15
N LEU A 487 -27.40 12.32 -11.67
CA LEU A 487 -26.48 11.49 -12.44
C LEU A 487 -27.07 10.10 -12.73
N LEU A 488 -27.69 9.47 -11.73
CA LEU A 488 -28.31 8.16 -11.87
C LEU A 488 -29.49 8.20 -12.85
N ALA A 489 -30.45 9.10 -12.62
CA ALA A 489 -31.63 9.23 -13.46
C ALA A 489 -31.28 9.72 -14.86
N GLY A 490 -30.39 10.72 -14.99
CA GLY A 490 -29.95 11.26 -16.26
C GLY A 490 -29.25 10.23 -17.13
N HIS A 491 -28.26 9.51 -16.58
CA HIS A 491 -27.57 8.46 -17.32
C HIS A 491 -28.52 7.33 -17.71
N LYS A 492 -29.43 6.93 -16.80
CA LYS A 492 -30.41 5.88 -17.07
C LYS A 492 -31.43 6.25 -18.15
N LEU A 493 -31.89 7.51 -18.19
CA LEU A 493 -32.82 8.01 -19.20
C LEU A 493 -32.17 8.15 -20.58
N ILE A 494 -30.88 8.51 -20.63
CA ILE A 494 -30.15 8.70 -21.89
C ILE A 494 -29.75 7.35 -22.49
N PHE A 495 -29.16 6.45 -21.68
CA PHE A 495 -28.57 5.19 -22.16
C PHE A 495 -29.49 3.98 -22.00
N TRP A 496 -30.68 4.15 -21.40
CA TRP A 496 -31.68 3.10 -21.20
C TRP A 496 -31.10 1.82 -20.59
N THR A 497 -30.20 1.98 -19.61
CA THR A 497 -29.52 0.85 -18.99
C THR A 497 -30.51 -0.05 -18.25
N LYS A 498 -30.23 -1.35 -18.28
CA LYS A 498 -31.05 -2.36 -17.61
C LYS A 498 -30.32 -2.85 -16.35
N PRO A 499 -31.05 -3.13 -15.26
CA PRO A 499 -30.47 -3.80 -14.10
C PRO A 499 -29.89 -5.16 -14.51
N VAL A 500 -28.73 -5.50 -13.94
CA VAL A 500 -28.05 -6.77 -14.19
C VAL A 500 -28.82 -7.89 -13.49
N LYS A 501 -29.21 -8.93 -14.24
CA LYS A 501 -29.86 -10.12 -13.67
C LYS A 501 -28.84 -10.94 -12.88
N LEU A 502 -29.30 -11.68 -11.87
CA LEU A 502 -28.42 -12.50 -11.02
C LEU A 502 -27.59 -13.50 -11.85
N ALA A 503 -28.22 -14.18 -12.80
CA ALA A 503 -27.55 -15.14 -13.69
C ALA A 503 -26.48 -14.49 -14.59
N ASP A 504 -26.71 -13.25 -15.03
CA ASP A 504 -25.85 -12.52 -15.97
C ASP A 504 -24.74 -11.73 -15.28
N ALA A 505 -24.73 -11.68 -13.93
CA ALA A 505 -23.78 -10.89 -13.18
C ALA A 505 -22.37 -11.47 -13.29
N ASP A 506 -21.41 -10.65 -13.73
CA ASP A 506 -20.05 -11.09 -13.98
C ASP A 506 -19.23 -11.17 -12.68
N LEU A 507 -18.99 -12.40 -12.22
CA LEU A 507 -18.06 -12.73 -11.13
C LEU A 507 -16.74 -13.33 -11.63
N ASP A 508 -16.63 -13.62 -12.93
CA ASP A 508 -15.64 -14.57 -13.45
C ASP A 508 -14.59 -13.91 -14.36
N SER A 509 -14.85 -12.76 -15.01
CA SER A 509 -13.91 -12.20 -16.00
C SER A 509 -12.50 -11.97 -15.44
N ASP A 510 -12.38 -11.34 -14.26
CA ASP A 510 -11.09 -11.13 -13.60
C ASP A 510 -10.65 -12.33 -12.76
N ARG A 511 -11.60 -13.21 -12.41
CA ARG A 511 -11.30 -14.49 -11.77
C ARG A 511 -10.71 -15.49 -12.75
N LEU A 512 -11.01 -15.41 -14.05
CA LEU A 512 -10.40 -16.19 -15.13
C LEU A 512 -9.03 -15.62 -15.49
N GLY A 513 -8.83 -14.30 -15.46
CA GLY A 513 -7.49 -13.73 -15.55
C GLY A 513 -6.61 -14.16 -14.38
N GLN A 514 -7.17 -14.24 -13.16
CA GLN A 514 -6.47 -14.75 -11.98
C GLN A 514 -6.43 -16.26 -11.89
N LEU A 515 -7.43 -17.02 -12.31
CA LEU A 515 -7.39 -18.47 -12.36
C LEU A 515 -6.52 -18.91 -13.53
N VAL A 516 -6.40 -18.15 -14.61
CA VAL A 516 -5.37 -18.39 -15.63
C VAL A 516 -4.02 -17.95 -15.09
N ALA A 517 -3.87 -16.86 -14.34
CA ALA A 517 -2.58 -16.53 -13.70
C ALA A 517 -2.21 -17.50 -12.56
N ILE A 518 -3.21 -18.01 -11.82
CA ILE A 518 -3.08 -18.94 -10.71
C ILE A 518 -2.94 -20.37 -11.24
N MET A 519 -3.67 -20.77 -12.28
CA MET A 519 -3.52 -22.03 -13.05
C MET A 519 -2.33 -21.98 -14.00
N ASP A 520 -1.79 -20.82 -14.38
CA ASP A 520 -0.45 -20.68 -14.97
C ASP A 520 0.62 -20.74 -13.86
N SER A 521 0.24 -20.47 -12.60
CA SER A 521 1.09 -20.69 -11.42
C SER A 521 0.87 -22.04 -10.71
N SER A 522 -0.13 -22.83 -11.12
CA SER A 522 -0.52 -24.12 -10.51
C SER A 522 -0.75 -25.26 -11.51
N ASN A 523 -0.84 -25.00 -12.81
CA ASN A 523 -0.12 -25.82 -13.78
C ASN A 523 1.36 -25.50 -13.59
N PRO A 524 2.29 -26.43 -13.88
CA PRO A 524 3.64 -26.01 -14.19
C PRO A 524 3.49 -24.91 -15.25
N ALA A 525 4.00 -23.72 -14.97
CA ALA A 525 4.08 -22.68 -16.00
C ALA A 525 4.57 -23.37 -17.28
N PRO A 526 4.02 -23.09 -18.48
CA PRO A 526 4.77 -23.42 -19.68
C PRO A 526 6.15 -22.83 -19.42
N SER A 527 7.17 -23.72 -19.41
CA SER A 527 8.51 -23.39 -18.91
C SER A 527 8.85 -21.99 -19.42
N PRO A 528 9.12 -21.00 -18.55
CA PRO A 528 9.31 -19.63 -19.00
C PRO A 528 10.26 -19.67 -20.20
N PRO A 529 9.88 -19.09 -21.36
CA PRO A 529 10.63 -19.28 -22.59
C PRO A 529 12.09 -18.98 -22.29
N THR A 530 12.95 -19.92 -22.67
CA THR A 530 14.34 -19.92 -22.25
C THR A 530 14.96 -18.58 -22.61
N ASP A 531 15.38 -17.80 -21.62
CA ASP A 531 15.95 -16.49 -21.85
C ASP A 531 17.33 -16.68 -22.50
N ALA A 532 17.44 -16.32 -23.78
CA ALA A 532 18.66 -16.51 -24.56
C ALA A 532 19.85 -15.71 -23.99
N GLY A 533 19.59 -14.56 -23.36
CA GLY A 533 20.59 -13.74 -22.69
C GLY A 533 21.13 -14.41 -21.42
N LEU A 534 20.24 -14.93 -20.57
CA LEU A 534 20.62 -15.66 -19.36
C LEU A 534 21.31 -16.99 -19.68
N VAL A 535 20.83 -17.74 -20.68
CA VAL A 535 21.52 -18.97 -21.11
C VAL A 535 22.89 -18.68 -21.70
N SER A 536 23.05 -17.58 -22.44
CA SER A 536 24.38 -17.15 -22.89
C SER A 536 25.29 -16.79 -21.71
N LEU A 537 24.76 -16.15 -20.67
CA LEU A 537 25.50 -15.84 -19.45
C LEU A 537 25.93 -17.12 -18.73
N PHE A 538 25.03 -18.09 -18.54
CA PHE A 538 25.34 -19.34 -17.85
C PHE A 538 26.41 -20.14 -18.59
N ARG A 539 26.34 -20.24 -19.92
CA ARG A 539 27.39 -20.88 -20.72
C ARG A 539 28.74 -20.19 -20.57
N LYS A 540 28.78 -18.85 -20.60
CA LYS A 540 30.02 -18.10 -20.40
C LYS A 540 30.62 -18.33 -19.01
N ILE A 541 29.77 -18.39 -17.97
CA ILE A 541 30.22 -18.68 -16.61
C ILE A 541 30.74 -20.12 -16.52
N GLU A 542 30.03 -21.10 -17.07
CA GLU A 542 30.44 -22.51 -17.10
C GLU A 542 31.77 -22.70 -17.85
N GLU A 543 31.92 -22.13 -19.05
CA GLU A 543 33.16 -22.17 -19.84
C GLU A 543 34.34 -21.53 -19.10
N LEU A 544 34.12 -20.38 -18.46
CA LEU A 544 35.15 -19.70 -17.69
C LEU A 544 35.51 -20.50 -16.43
N PHE A 545 34.53 -21.09 -15.76
CA PHE A 545 34.76 -21.88 -14.55
C PHE A 545 35.45 -23.22 -14.84
N GLN A 546 35.27 -23.81 -16.02
CA GLN A 546 35.98 -25.01 -16.47
C GLN A 546 37.50 -24.81 -16.59
N THR A 547 38.00 -23.57 -16.65
CA THR A 547 39.45 -23.32 -16.61
C THR A 547 40.03 -23.46 -15.20
N THR A 548 39.18 -23.58 -14.18
CA THR A 548 39.61 -23.71 -12.78
C THR A 548 39.89 -25.15 -12.40
N LYS A 549 40.60 -25.35 -11.28
CA LYS A 549 40.77 -26.68 -10.64
C LYS A 549 39.65 -27.03 -9.66
N LEU A 550 38.60 -26.22 -9.57
CA LEU A 550 37.48 -26.40 -8.65
C LEU A 550 36.52 -27.48 -9.16
N SER A 551 35.60 -27.92 -8.30
CA SER A 551 34.57 -28.89 -8.71
C SER A 551 33.74 -28.33 -9.86
N GLY A 552 33.48 -29.17 -10.88
CA GLY A 552 32.63 -28.81 -12.01
C GLY A 552 31.17 -28.51 -11.61
N GLU A 553 30.79 -28.73 -10.35
CA GLU A 553 29.49 -28.40 -9.79
C GLU A 553 29.45 -27.04 -9.07
N SER A 554 30.61 -26.44 -8.76
CA SER A 554 30.66 -25.22 -7.95
C SER A 554 30.23 -23.96 -8.74
N TRP A 555 30.30 -23.98 -10.07
CA TRP A 555 29.93 -22.83 -10.90
C TRP A 555 28.45 -22.44 -10.75
N TYR A 556 27.55 -23.42 -10.64
CA TYR A 556 26.12 -23.13 -10.48
C TYR A 556 25.78 -22.74 -9.04
N ILE A 557 26.59 -23.12 -8.04
CA ILE A 557 26.47 -22.65 -6.65
C ILE A 557 26.84 -21.16 -6.56
N LEU A 558 27.92 -20.76 -7.24
CA LEU A 558 28.28 -19.36 -7.41
C LEU A 558 27.17 -18.59 -8.13
N THR A 559 26.69 -19.14 -9.25
CA THR A 559 25.70 -18.47 -10.11
C THR A 559 24.37 -18.29 -9.39
N ILE A 560 23.80 -19.34 -8.77
CA ILE A 560 22.53 -19.26 -8.05
C ILE A 560 22.59 -18.24 -6.91
N THR A 561 23.74 -18.14 -6.24
CA THR A 561 23.96 -17.17 -5.18
C THR A 561 24.02 -15.74 -5.72
N CYS A 562 24.71 -15.52 -6.84
CA CYS A 562 24.71 -14.22 -7.50
C CYS A 562 23.31 -13.79 -7.96
N LEU A 563 22.55 -14.72 -8.55
CA LEU A 563 21.16 -14.48 -8.95
C LEU A 563 20.30 -14.10 -7.76
N ALA A 564 20.40 -14.85 -6.65
CA ALA A 564 19.70 -14.53 -5.41
C ALA A 564 20.12 -13.18 -4.81
N ALA A 565 21.36 -12.75 -4.99
CA ALA A 565 21.83 -11.44 -4.53
C ALA A 565 21.46 -10.28 -5.49
N SER A 566 21.08 -10.58 -6.73
CA SER A 566 20.81 -9.61 -7.80
C SER A 566 19.49 -8.83 -7.61
N PRO A 567 19.20 -7.83 -8.47
CA PRO A 567 17.89 -7.18 -8.55
C PRO A 567 16.75 -8.11 -9.00
N ASP A 568 17.05 -9.23 -9.66
CA ASP A 568 16.05 -10.20 -10.14
C ASP A 568 16.38 -11.65 -9.69
N PRO A 569 16.01 -12.03 -8.45
CA PRO A 569 16.19 -13.39 -7.96
C PRO A 569 15.37 -14.46 -8.70
N GLU A 570 14.30 -14.09 -9.42
CA GLU A 570 13.45 -15.05 -10.13
C GLU A 570 14.18 -15.72 -11.30
N SER A 571 15.23 -15.08 -11.84
CA SER A 571 16.18 -15.64 -12.82
C SER A 571 16.82 -16.97 -12.38
N ALA A 572 16.78 -17.31 -11.08
CA ALA A 572 17.15 -18.63 -10.55
C ALA A 572 16.43 -19.81 -11.26
N ALA A 573 15.18 -19.62 -11.67
CA ALA A 573 14.43 -20.63 -12.42
C ALA A 573 15.07 -20.96 -13.76
N GLN A 574 15.65 -19.98 -14.45
CA GLN A 574 16.33 -20.17 -15.74
C GLN A 574 17.61 -20.98 -15.57
N LEU A 575 18.36 -20.77 -14.49
CA LEU A 575 19.55 -21.58 -14.17
C LEU A 575 19.15 -23.04 -13.90
N TYR A 576 18.09 -23.28 -13.12
CA TYR A 576 17.58 -24.63 -12.88
C TYR A 576 17.15 -25.33 -14.17
N LEU A 577 16.38 -24.66 -15.04
CA LEU A 577 15.97 -25.19 -16.34
C LEU A 577 17.17 -25.50 -17.24
N HIS A 578 18.16 -24.61 -17.27
CA HIS A 578 19.40 -24.81 -18.01
C HIS A 578 20.15 -26.07 -17.56
N LEU A 579 20.29 -26.26 -16.24
CA LEU A 579 20.95 -27.43 -15.65
C LEU A 579 20.16 -28.71 -15.94
N CYS A 580 18.83 -28.69 -15.80
CA CYS A 580 17.98 -29.83 -16.13
C CYS A 580 18.01 -30.23 -17.62
N GLY A 581 18.47 -29.34 -18.50
CA GLY A 581 18.75 -29.64 -19.91
C GLY A 581 20.05 -30.40 -20.15
N GLN A 582 20.95 -30.50 -19.16
CA GLN A 582 22.23 -31.20 -19.29
C GLN A 582 22.07 -32.73 -19.12
N PRO A 583 22.87 -33.56 -19.82
CA PRO A 583 22.79 -35.02 -19.72
C PRO A 583 22.95 -35.58 -18.30
N ALA A 584 23.72 -34.89 -17.45
CA ALA A 584 23.98 -35.26 -16.05
C ALA A 584 22.71 -35.27 -15.17
N TYR A 585 21.69 -34.49 -15.52
CA TYR A 585 20.44 -34.33 -14.76
C TYR A 585 19.23 -34.95 -15.48
N SER A 586 19.48 -35.96 -16.31
CA SER A 586 18.44 -36.67 -17.08
C SER A 586 17.48 -37.51 -16.22
N THR A 587 17.91 -37.95 -15.04
CA THR A 587 17.09 -38.74 -14.09
C THR A 587 16.47 -37.87 -13.00
N SER A 588 15.33 -38.29 -12.44
CA SER A 588 14.65 -37.56 -11.36
C SER A 588 15.49 -37.52 -10.08
N GLU A 589 16.18 -38.61 -9.73
CA GLU A 589 17.07 -38.65 -8.58
C GLU A 589 18.26 -37.67 -8.70
N ALA A 590 18.82 -37.51 -9.91
CA ALA A 590 19.85 -36.50 -10.15
C ALA A 590 19.30 -35.07 -10.01
N ARG A 591 18.05 -34.82 -10.44
CA ARG A 591 17.40 -33.51 -10.28
C ARG A 591 17.03 -33.21 -8.82
N LYS A 592 16.60 -34.20 -8.03
CA LYS A 592 16.43 -34.05 -6.57
C LYS A 592 17.74 -33.67 -5.88
N ALA A 593 18.84 -34.34 -6.24
CA ALA A 593 20.17 -34.02 -5.72
C ALA A 593 20.60 -32.59 -6.10
N LEU A 594 20.33 -32.17 -7.33
CA LEU A 594 20.57 -30.79 -7.80
C LEU A 594 19.77 -29.77 -6.98
N VAL A 595 18.46 -29.96 -6.84
CA VAL A 595 17.58 -29.05 -6.08
C VAL A 595 18.03 -28.97 -4.62
N ARG A 596 18.44 -30.09 -4.02
CA ARG A 596 19.00 -30.10 -2.66
C ARG A 596 20.23 -29.21 -2.54
N ARG A 597 21.16 -29.28 -3.51
CA ARG A 597 22.36 -28.42 -3.55
C ARG A 597 22.03 -26.94 -3.75
N LEU A 598 21.14 -26.62 -4.70
CA LEU A 598 20.70 -25.24 -4.95
C LEU A 598 19.98 -24.66 -3.73
N ARG A 599 19.09 -25.43 -3.10
CA ARG A 599 18.38 -25.03 -1.88
C ARG A 599 19.35 -24.80 -0.71
N GLU A 600 20.36 -25.65 -0.54
CA GLU A 600 21.39 -25.45 0.49
C GLU A 600 22.17 -24.14 0.27
N ALA A 601 22.53 -23.83 -0.98
CA ALA A 601 23.20 -22.57 -1.31
C ALA A 601 22.32 -21.36 -0.96
N LEU A 602 21.03 -21.41 -1.33
CA LEU A 602 20.06 -20.36 -1.02
C LEU A 602 19.84 -20.19 0.49
N VAL A 603 19.77 -21.28 1.26
CA VAL A 603 19.65 -21.21 2.72
C VAL A 603 20.90 -20.55 3.31
N LYS A 604 22.10 -20.97 2.92
CA LYS A 604 23.37 -20.34 3.36
C LYS A 604 23.43 -18.85 3.02
N ALA A 605 22.87 -18.44 1.88
CA ALA A 605 22.85 -17.04 1.47
C ALA A 605 21.93 -16.16 2.34
N VAL A 606 20.94 -16.70 3.06
CA VAL A 606 19.96 -15.93 3.86
C VAL A 606 20.63 -15.01 4.88
N SER A 607 21.68 -15.48 5.56
CA SER A 607 22.41 -14.68 6.55
C SER A 607 23.23 -13.54 5.94
N LEU A 608 23.47 -13.59 4.62
CA LEU A 608 24.32 -12.64 3.90
C LEU A 608 23.51 -11.62 3.09
N VAL A 609 22.44 -12.04 2.40
CA VAL A 609 21.63 -11.18 1.52
C VAL A 609 20.23 -10.89 2.06
N GLY A 610 19.87 -11.45 3.21
CA GLY A 610 18.53 -11.38 3.80
C GLY A 610 17.57 -12.42 3.22
N VAL A 611 16.51 -12.73 3.96
CA VAL A 611 15.63 -13.89 3.69
C VAL A 611 14.77 -13.76 2.43
N CYS A 612 14.36 -12.54 2.06
CA CYS A 612 13.37 -12.34 1.00
C CYS A 612 13.89 -12.79 -0.38
N LYS A 613 15.14 -12.47 -0.73
CA LYS A 613 15.64 -12.79 -2.07
C LYS A 613 15.87 -14.29 -2.30
N PRO A 614 16.47 -15.05 -1.36
CA PRO A 614 16.53 -16.51 -1.47
C PRO A 614 15.14 -17.17 -1.49
N ILE A 615 14.14 -16.61 -0.80
CA ILE A 615 12.74 -17.07 -0.91
C ILE A 615 12.21 -16.87 -2.33
N GLU A 616 12.39 -15.70 -2.93
CA GLU A 616 11.96 -15.46 -4.32
C GLU A 616 12.65 -16.42 -5.29
N ALA A 617 13.96 -16.66 -5.13
CA ALA A 617 14.71 -17.60 -5.97
C ALA A 617 14.22 -19.06 -5.84
N VAL A 618 13.99 -19.57 -4.63
CA VAL A 618 13.49 -20.94 -4.44
C VAL A 618 12.04 -21.09 -4.87
N VAL A 619 11.21 -20.05 -4.66
CA VAL A 619 9.83 -20.03 -5.17
C VAL A 619 9.84 -20.08 -6.70
N ALA A 620 10.71 -19.32 -7.36
CA ALA A 620 10.84 -19.36 -8.82
C ALA A 620 11.24 -20.76 -9.34
N ILE A 621 12.20 -21.43 -8.67
CA ILE A 621 12.57 -22.82 -8.99
C ILE A 621 11.38 -23.77 -8.78
N SER A 622 10.66 -23.65 -7.66
CA SER A 622 9.52 -24.54 -7.33
C SER A 622 8.37 -24.48 -8.35
N ARG A 623 8.25 -23.36 -9.09
CA ARG A 623 7.25 -23.18 -10.16
C ARG A 623 7.58 -23.96 -11.44
N VAL A 624 8.86 -24.27 -11.66
CA VAL A 624 9.35 -24.96 -12.87
C VAL A 624 9.83 -26.40 -12.59
N GLU A 625 9.94 -26.77 -11.33
CA GLU A 625 10.27 -28.12 -10.87
C GLU A 625 9.13 -29.10 -11.16
N ARG A 626 9.46 -30.27 -11.73
CA ARG A 626 8.48 -31.32 -11.97
C ARG A 626 8.06 -31.96 -10.65
N GLU A 627 6.84 -32.47 -10.60
CA GLU A 627 6.30 -33.04 -9.35
C GLU A 627 7.15 -34.20 -8.83
N GLU A 628 7.67 -35.05 -9.72
CA GLU A 628 8.57 -36.16 -9.36
C GLU A 628 9.96 -35.71 -8.86
N ASP A 629 10.40 -34.50 -9.21
CA ASP A 629 11.74 -33.99 -8.88
C ASP A 629 11.80 -33.28 -7.53
N ARG A 630 10.64 -33.08 -6.88
CA ARG A 630 10.53 -32.41 -5.58
C ARG A 630 11.11 -33.26 -4.45
N ASP A 631 12.13 -32.72 -3.79
CA ASP A 631 12.81 -33.35 -2.66
C ASP A 631 12.14 -33.00 -1.32
N TYR A 632 11.11 -33.78 -0.97
CA TYR A 632 10.35 -33.68 0.29
C TYR A 632 11.01 -34.40 1.48
N ASP A 633 11.87 -35.38 1.21
CA ASP A 633 12.39 -36.29 2.23
C ASP A 633 13.63 -35.73 2.96
N SER A 634 14.36 -34.81 2.34
CA SER A 634 15.56 -34.22 2.93
C SER A 634 15.27 -32.91 3.69
N HIS A 635 15.66 -32.89 4.97
CA HIS A 635 15.63 -31.68 5.81
C HIS A 635 16.94 -31.58 6.61
N THR A 636 17.93 -30.89 6.05
CA THR A 636 19.32 -30.82 6.57
C THR A 636 19.42 -30.19 7.96
N ARG A 637 18.51 -29.26 8.28
CA ARG A 637 18.50 -28.52 9.56
C ARG A 637 17.48 -29.04 10.58
N ARG A 638 16.90 -30.23 10.36
CA ARG A 638 15.94 -30.81 11.29
C ARG A 638 16.59 -31.05 12.66
N GLY A 639 16.11 -30.36 13.69
CA GLY A 639 16.55 -30.56 15.07
C GLY A 639 17.82 -29.78 15.47
N TRP A 640 18.33 -28.88 14.62
CA TRP A 640 19.44 -27.99 15.00
C TRP A 640 19.02 -27.01 16.10
N GLN A 641 19.94 -26.70 17.02
CA GLN A 641 19.77 -25.77 18.14
C GLN A 641 20.97 -24.80 18.20
N CYS A 642 20.80 -23.62 18.79
CA CYS A 642 21.91 -22.74 19.14
C CYS A 642 22.58 -23.25 20.43
N ASP A 643 23.31 -24.35 20.31
CA ASP A 643 24.03 -25.02 21.40
C ASP A 643 25.55 -24.96 21.22
N GLU A 644 26.30 -25.51 22.16
CA GLU A 644 27.77 -25.52 22.12
C GLU A 644 28.31 -26.26 20.89
N ALA A 645 27.63 -27.32 20.44
CA ALA A 645 28.00 -28.02 19.22
C ALA A 645 27.83 -27.14 17.97
N ASN A 646 26.78 -26.31 17.90
CA ASN A 646 26.61 -25.30 16.85
C ASN A 646 27.72 -24.25 16.88
N HIS A 647 28.03 -23.73 18.07
CA HIS A 647 29.12 -22.77 18.27
C HIS A 647 30.46 -23.32 17.76
N GLU A 648 30.82 -24.54 18.16
CA GLU A 648 32.07 -25.18 17.78
C GLU A 648 32.19 -25.38 16.26
N ARG A 649 31.10 -25.84 15.60
CA ARG A 649 31.07 -25.99 14.14
C ARG A 649 31.22 -24.65 13.42
N GLY A 650 30.50 -23.63 13.87
CA GLY A 650 30.58 -22.27 13.30
C GLY A 650 31.98 -21.68 13.43
N MET A 651 32.54 -21.75 14.64
CA MET A 651 33.88 -21.20 14.90
C MET A 651 34.99 -22.01 14.23
N ALA A 652 34.81 -23.31 13.99
CA ALA A 652 35.75 -24.09 13.18
C ALA A 652 35.81 -23.58 11.73
N TRP A 653 34.67 -23.26 11.12
CA TRP A 653 34.63 -22.65 9.79
C TRP A 653 35.20 -21.22 9.80
N PHE A 654 34.76 -20.38 10.73
CA PHE A 654 35.26 -19.00 10.87
C PHE A 654 36.78 -18.96 10.97
N ARG A 655 37.38 -19.82 11.81
CA ARG A 655 38.85 -19.86 11.98
C ARG A 655 39.59 -20.29 10.72
N LYS A 656 39.00 -21.10 9.84
CA LYS A 656 39.61 -21.47 8.55
C LYS A 656 39.71 -20.25 7.62
N VAL A 657 38.60 -19.52 7.43
CA VAL A 657 38.53 -18.30 6.59
C VAL A 657 39.43 -17.19 7.15
N TYR A 658 39.43 -16.99 8.46
CA TYR A 658 40.19 -15.93 9.15
C TYR A 658 41.47 -16.43 9.82
N THR A 659 42.10 -17.49 9.31
CA THR A 659 43.32 -18.09 9.88
C THR A 659 44.36 -17.00 10.19
N ARG A 660 44.92 -16.94 11.41
CA ARG A 660 45.83 -15.89 11.96
C ARG A 660 45.20 -14.54 12.38
N ASN A 661 43.96 -14.23 11.99
CA ASN A 661 43.30 -12.95 12.33
C ASN A 661 41.94 -13.13 13.03
N ALA A 662 41.57 -14.37 13.39
CA ALA A 662 40.28 -14.68 13.98
C ALA A 662 40.00 -13.91 15.28
N GLY A 663 41.03 -13.72 16.12
CA GLY A 663 40.94 -12.93 17.35
C GLY A 663 40.70 -11.44 17.07
N ASP A 664 41.50 -10.83 16.20
CA ASP A 664 41.35 -9.41 15.84
C ASP A 664 40.02 -9.12 15.14
N THR A 665 39.52 -10.06 14.31
CA THR A 665 38.25 -9.89 13.58
C THR A 665 37.05 -9.97 14.50
N MET A 666 37.02 -10.90 15.46
CA MET A 666 35.97 -10.93 16.49
C MET A 666 36.14 -9.81 17.52
N GLY A 667 37.37 -9.37 17.78
CA GLY A 667 37.69 -8.25 18.67
C GLY A 667 37.09 -6.92 18.22
N ILE A 668 36.83 -6.73 16.91
CA ILE A 668 36.04 -5.60 16.38
C ILE A 668 34.65 -5.51 17.04
N PHE A 669 34.10 -6.66 17.44
CA PHE A 669 32.79 -6.76 18.07
C PHE A 669 32.84 -6.84 19.61
N ASP A 670 34.01 -6.64 20.26
CA ASP A 670 34.12 -6.71 21.72
C ASP A 670 33.21 -5.69 22.44
N ALA A 671 33.03 -4.52 21.82
CA ALA A 671 32.10 -3.48 22.26
C ALA A 671 30.66 -3.67 21.74
N HIS A 672 30.44 -4.64 20.84
CA HIS A 672 29.20 -4.90 20.11
C HIS A 672 28.82 -6.39 20.19
N ARG A 673 28.66 -6.88 21.42
CA ARG A 673 28.51 -8.32 21.72
C ARG A 673 27.36 -9.01 20.99
N ASP A 674 26.29 -8.29 20.66
CA ASP A 674 25.18 -8.85 19.89
C ASP A 674 25.61 -9.21 18.46
N PHE A 675 26.48 -8.40 17.83
CA PHE A 675 27.06 -8.72 16.52
C PHE A 675 28.07 -9.87 16.60
N ALA A 676 28.83 -9.97 17.69
CA ALA A 676 29.68 -11.13 17.93
C ALA A 676 28.85 -12.42 18.00
N TRP A 677 27.72 -12.40 18.72
CA TRP A 677 26.79 -13.52 18.83
C TRP A 677 26.13 -13.85 17.49
N ILE A 678 25.63 -12.86 16.74
CA ILE A 678 25.05 -13.07 15.40
C ILE A 678 26.07 -13.66 14.43
N SER A 679 27.33 -13.21 14.50
CA SER A 679 28.39 -13.75 13.65
C SER A 679 28.70 -15.21 14.03
N ALA A 680 29.02 -15.48 15.29
CA ALA A 680 29.45 -16.80 15.75
C ALA A 680 28.32 -17.85 15.70
N GLU A 681 27.17 -17.55 16.29
CA GLU A 681 26.10 -18.54 16.48
C GLU A 681 25.19 -18.68 15.28
N ILE A 682 24.82 -17.56 14.66
CA ILE A 682 23.80 -17.54 13.63
C ILE A 682 24.45 -17.67 12.25
N THR A 683 25.33 -16.75 11.89
CA THR A 683 25.90 -16.68 10.54
C THR A 683 26.85 -17.84 10.29
N TYR A 684 27.92 -17.95 11.08
CA TYR A 684 28.89 -19.03 10.92
C TYR A 684 28.34 -20.35 11.47
N GLY A 685 27.68 -20.34 12.64
CA GLY A 685 27.05 -21.51 13.24
C GLY A 685 25.89 -22.08 12.42
N LEU A 686 24.70 -21.49 12.49
CA LEU A 686 23.49 -22.09 11.90
C LEU A 686 23.47 -22.14 10.37
N TYR A 687 23.93 -21.06 9.71
CA TYR A 687 23.82 -20.95 8.26
C TYR A 687 25.01 -21.58 7.56
N LEU A 688 26.22 -21.10 7.85
CA LEU A 688 27.39 -21.44 7.06
C LEU A 688 28.11 -22.72 7.49
N SER A 689 27.91 -23.28 8.69
CA SER A 689 28.71 -24.43 9.16
C SER A 689 28.31 -25.79 8.61
N ASP A 690 27.10 -25.95 8.06
CA ASP A 690 26.65 -27.26 7.57
C ASP A 690 27.51 -27.75 6.39
N ARG A 691 27.85 -29.04 6.39
CA ARG A 691 28.65 -29.70 5.35
C ARG A 691 28.00 -30.96 4.77
N GLN A 692 26.73 -31.21 5.11
CA GLN A 692 26.04 -32.41 4.64
C GLN A 692 25.78 -32.38 3.13
N VAL A 693 25.66 -31.17 2.55
CA VAL A 693 25.33 -30.98 1.14
C VAL A 693 26.38 -30.17 0.38
N LEU A 694 26.94 -29.10 0.96
CA LEU A 694 27.97 -28.27 0.35
C LEU A 694 29.24 -28.30 1.20
N ASP A 695 30.39 -28.52 0.56
CA ASP A 695 31.68 -28.58 1.25
C ASP A 695 32.22 -27.17 1.62
N ASP A 696 33.47 -27.10 2.11
CA ASP A 696 34.11 -25.83 2.47
C ASP A 696 34.25 -24.88 1.27
N ILE A 697 34.60 -25.40 0.09
CA ILE A 697 34.79 -24.59 -1.13
C ILE A 697 33.44 -24.14 -1.65
N ASP A 698 32.46 -25.03 -1.75
CA ASP A 698 31.10 -24.70 -2.18
C ASP A 698 30.45 -23.68 -1.24
N THR A 699 30.69 -23.78 0.07
CA THR A 699 30.20 -22.79 1.05
C THR A 699 30.83 -21.41 0.81
N GLU A 700 32.12 -21.35 0.44
CA GLU A 700 32.76 -20.09 0.07
C GLU A 700 32.26 -19.56 -1.28
N MET A 701 31.89 -20.44 -2.22
CA MET A 701 31.18 -20.09 -3.46
C MET A 701 29.74 -19.59 -3.22
N VAL A 702 29.24 -19.65 -1.98
CA VAL A 702 28.06 -18.89 -1.54
C VAL A 702 28.49 -17.58 -0.89
N ALA A 703 29.41 -17.63 0.08
CA ALA A 703 29.75 -16.49 0.91
C ALA A 703 30.36 -15.33 0.10
N LEU A 704 31.42 -15.59 -0.66
CA LEU A 704 32.14 -14.57 -1.43
C LEU A 704 31.21 -13.92 -2.48
N PRO A 705 30.49 -14.67 -3.33
CA PRO A 705 29.60 -14.07 -4.32
C PRO A 705 28.43 -13.26 -3.73
N ALA A 706 27.82 -13.74 -2.64
CA ALA A 706 26.74 -13.04 -1.94
C ALA A 706 27.18 -11.68 -1.39
N ILE A 707 28.40 -11.60 -0.85
CA ILE A 707 28.99 -10.38 -0.30
C ILE A 707 29.41 -9.44 -1.44
N MET A 708 30.08 -9.99 -2.46
CA MET A 708 30.53 -9.23 -3.62
C MET A 708 29.37 -8.55 -4.35
N MET A 709 28.26 -9.26 -4.58
CA MET A 709 27.07 -8.70 -5.25
C MET A 709 26.41 -7.54 -4.49
N GLN A 710 26.73 -7.37 -3.21
CA GLN A 710 26.31 -6.23 -2.39
C GLN A 710 27.33 -5.07 -2.37
N ASN A 711 28.43 -5.20 -3.11
CA ASN A 711 29.49 -4.19 -3.27
C ASN A 711 30.13 -3.78 -1.92
N LEU A 712 30.42 -4.77 -1.07
CA LEU A 712 30.95 -4.61 0.29
C LEU A 712 32.48 -4.79 0.32
N ALA A 713 33.24 -3.69 0.41
CA ALA A 713 34.70 -3.71 0.26
C ALA A 713 35.44 -4.57 1.29
N ILE A 714 35.13 -4.40 2.57
CA ILE A 714 35.90 -4.99 3.68
C ILE A 714 35.65 -6.49 3.76
N GLU A 715 34.39 -6.88 3.71
CA GLU A 715 33.95 -8.26 3.77
C GLU A 715 34.39 -9.03 2.52
N THR A 716 34.34 -8.41 1.33
CA THR A 716 34.91 -9.02 0.13
C THR A 716 36.42 -9.21 0.24
N HIS A 717 37.17 -8.25 0.79
CA HIS A 717 38.61 -8.43 1.07
C HIS A 717 38.86 -9.65 1.94
N TRP A 718 38.10 -9.79 3.03
CA TRP A 718 38.23 -10.92 3.96
C TRP A 718 37.94 -12.26 3.30
N HIS A 719 36.92 -12.33 2.46
CA HIS A 719 36.49 -13.57 1.80
C HIS A 719 37.33 -13.92 0.56
N ILE A 720 37.89 -12.96 -0.18
CA ILE A 720 38.93 -13.26 -1.20
C ILE A 720 40.15 -13.88 -0.51
N ARG A 721 40.60 -13.29 0.60
CA ARG A 721 41.69 -13.83 1.41
C ARG A 721 41.35 -15.21 1.99
N GLY A 722 40.13 -15.36 2.49
CA GLY A 722 39.61 -16.62 3.02
C GLY A 722 39.58 -17.73 1.98
N THR A 723 39.09 -17.43 0.78
CA THR A 723 39.09 -18.31 -0.40
C THR A 723 40.49 -18.82 -0.71
N ARG A 724 41.50 -17.95 -0.66
CA ARG A 724 42.90 -18.34 -0.84
C ARG A 724 43.39 -19.27 0.27
N ARG A 725 43.04 -18.99 1.52
CA ARG A 725 43.47 -19.75 2.72
C ARG A 725 42.82 -21.13 2.85
N ILE A 726 41.64 -21.33 2.27
CA ILE A 726 41.00 -22.67 2.18
C ILE A 726 41.54 -23.52 1.02
N GLY A 727 42.53 -23.02 0.26
CA GLY A 727 43.29 -23.80 -0.71
C GLY A 727 42.96 -23.54 -2.18
N VAL A 728 42.08 -22.58 -2.49
CA VAL A 728 41.79 -22.17 -3.88
C VAL A 728 42.95 -21.33 -4.41
N SER A 729 43.47 -21.62 -5.61
CA SER A 729 44.61 -20.88 -6.19
C SER A 729 44.29 -19.41 -6.47
N LYS A 730 45.31 -18.58 -6.68
CA LYS A 730 45.12 -17.15 -7.00
C LYS A 730 44.36 -17.01 -8.31
N GLU A 731 44.78 -17.78 -9.30
CA GLU A 731 44.20 -17.84 -10.64
C GLU A 731 42.73 -18.30 -10.60
N ASP A 732 42.42 -19.33 -9.81
CA ASP A 732 41.04 -19.81 -9.65
C ASP A 732 40.17 -18.76 -8.92
N THR A 733 40.73 -18.05 -7.93
CA THR A 733 40.03 -17.00 -7.18
C THR A 733 39.72 -15.79 -8.08
N GLU A 734 40.62 -15.44 -8.99
CA GLU A 734 40.38 -14.41 -10.02
C GLU A 734 39.25 -14.80 -10.96
N VAL A 735 39.21 -16.08 -11.38
CA VAL A 735 38.12 -16.62 -12.20
C VAL A 735 36.78 -16.54 -11.46
N VAL A 736 36.74 -16.94 -10.19
CA VAL A 736 35.55 -16.81 -9.33
C VAL A 736 35.06 -15.36 -9.30
N CYS A 737 35.94 -14.40 -9.03
CA CYS A 737 35.59 -12.98 -9.00
C CYS A 737 35.07 -12.50 -10.37
N ARG A 738 35.70 -12.91 -11.46
CA ARG A 738 35.26 -12.58 -12.83
C ARG A 738 33.87 -13.14 -13.15
N CYS A 739 33.54 -14.35 -12.69
CA CYS A 739 32.19 -14.89 -12.84
C CYS A 739 31.15 -14.03 -12.10
N VAL A 740 31.46 -13.53 -10.91
CA VAL A 740 30.58 -12.60 -10.17
C VAL A 740 30.39 -11.29 -10.95
N HIS A 741 31.46 -10.74 -11.53
CA HIS A 741 31.40 -9.56 -12.40
C HIS A 741 30.51 -9.78 -13.62
N LEU A 742 30.56 -10.95 -14.28
CA LEU A 742 29.70 -11.27 -15.42
C LEU A 742 28.21 -11.22 -15.04
N VAL A 743 27.84 -11.75 -13.87
CA VAL A 743 26.45 -11.68 -13.38
C VAL A 743 26.09 -10.24 -13.01
N ALA A 744 26.98 -9.52 -12.32
CA ALA A 744 26.75 -8.13 -11.95
C ALA A 744 26.53 -7.22 -13.17
N ASP A 745 27.35 -7.37 -14.20
CA ASP A 745 27.26 -6.62 -15.45
C ASP A 745 25.93 -6.91 -16.18
N HIS A 746 25.49 -8.17 -16.19
CA HIS A 746 24.21 -8.55 -16.79
C HIS A 746 23.02 -7.83 -16.14
N PHE A 747 23.03 -7.69 -14.81
CA PHE A 747 21.97 -7.03 -14.06
C PHE A 747 22.23 -5.53 -13.78
N GLY A 748 23.28 -4.94 -14.36
CA GLY A 748 23.63 -3.53 -14.15
C GLY A 748 24.07 -3.18 -12.72
N VAL A 749 24.54 -4.16 -11.95
CA VAL A 749 25.06 -3.98 -10.59
C VAL A 749 26.50 -3.49 -10.64
N LYS A 750 26.77 -2.33 -10.02
CA LYS A 750 28.13 -1.76 -9.99
C LYS A 750 28.95 -2.33 -8.83
N LEU A 751 30.05 -3.02 -9.15
CA LEU A 751 31.01 -3.59 -8.19
C LEU A 751 32.29 -2.73 -8.06
N ASN A 752 32.14 -1.43 -7.82
CA ASN A 752 33.27 -0.49 -7.83
C ASN A 752 34.02 -0.38 -6.49
N LYS A 753 33.52 -0.99 -5.41
CA LYS A 753 34.17 -1.01 -4.09
C LYS A 753 34.89 -2.34 -3.83
N VAL A 754 34.67 -3.35 -4.66
CA VAL A 754 35.23 -4.68 -4.51
C VAL A 754 36.74 -4.65 -4.82
N PRO A 755 37.60 -5.13 -3.92
CA PRO A 755 39.04 -5.23 -4.17
C PRO A 755 39.34 -6.34 -5.19
N THR A 756 40.44 -6.16 -5.92
CA THR A 756 41.02 -7.20 -6.81
C THR A 756 41.77 -8.25 -6.00
N VAL A 757 41.92 -9.46 -6.55
CA VAL A 757 42.68 -10.53 -5.89
C VAL A 757 44.13 -10.09 -5.66
N GLU A 758 44.74 -9.35 -6.60
CA GLU A 758 46.07 -8.75 -6.44
C GLU A 758 46.19 -7.83 -5.23
N GLN A 759 45.16 -7.03 -4.95
CA GLN A 759 45.15 -6.11 -3.81
C GLN A 759 45.06 -6.85 -2.47
N VAL A 760 44.51 -8.07 -2.48
CA VAL A 760 44.32 -8.89 -1.28
C VAL A 760 45.49 -9.86 -1.05
N GLU A 761 46.19 -10.29 -2.10
CA GLU A 761 47.25 -11.31 -2.04
C GLU A 761 48.36 -11.05 -1.00
N PRO A 762 48.81 -9.80 -0.71
CA PRO A 762 49.79 -9.55 0.36
C PRO A 762 49.34 -10.00 1.76
N ASP A 763 48.02 -10.13 1.99
CA ASP A 763 47.43 -10.49 3.29
C ASP A 763 47.11 -11.99 3.43
N VAL A 764 47.28 -12.79 2.36
CA VAL A 764 46.99 -14.24 2.31
C VAL A 764 48.05 -15.00 3.09
#